data_AF-A0A1G2R465-F1
#
_entry.id   AF-A0A1G2R465-F1
#
_cell.length_a   1.000
_cell.length_b   1.000
_cell.length_c   1.000
_cell.angle_alpha   90.00
_cell.angle_beta   90.00
_cell.angle_gamma   90.00
#
_symmetry.space_group_name_H-M   'P 1'
#
loop_
_entity.id
_entity.type
_entity.pdbx_description
1 polymer ?
#
loop_
_entity_poly.entity_id
_entity_poly.type
_entity_poly.pdbx_seq_one_letter_code
_entity_poly.pdbx_strand_id
1 'polypeptide(L)'
;MHGLKFEILEFQIAIRYCRIKKINNKRTTMSSLIKKVFTFAVVAMVALSVAVPAGSANAQSAAELQAMINSLLAQIQALQAQLAYSQGGQTGGISGIPAGFTFTKNLQVGMTGTDVMYLQKLLNSDAMTQVAASGAGSPGNETQYFGPATRSGVIKFQNKYASEILAPVGLTAGTGYFGPGTRAKANMLLAAVPVSTPTPVVSPTPTMSPGATPTPTTSPMVSPSAGNSLKVTLASDTPAGASVADAGNANMTKLYLTAGSQEVSVSSLYVTRYGLTSNSDLENIKILDEAGMKVGSIGTLNTNNKAQITFSPALAIAANTTKTYYVRAGIADGTSGGKTVSLGIGAASDIVAGSATVEGSFPVKGNDFTVVALAIGGVDVKEDGAVTDSTPDVGDVDVIVNTFKIVVDSTEAVTVDSITVMESGSASLSDSKNVELYDVTNSVSLGTAQWNADGKAHFAGLNMKLDKGDTRRLRVQLDIIGGTGLQVNADLMDGDDVLMSVKGDTYGFYITPDGNDATFWTDTNNGLGNAEQTINSGAVTVVKSTSTPATGNIAQADDQTVAVFDLVVQGEEVKITSTRISFNLVTMTEGEVTNIKLLDKDGNLIAGPKDMNTTDVTGADSTTFEGSATFTDTIIFPVGTNQIKVVADIATDTSASDTIAASFADADTDLTITGMESNNTITATPGAAEVTGNVQTVKAGDLDLISLAQPPIQSIAKGVSDFVFSLVSLDASASGEDAQVTSLTVSDVTSSGAVPADLDNIEIWADLTAENSSRGDGYETRVAGPDFLDSTTVGGDDTIAFTLTQSITVPKGSAVKLAVIADLASNATGTVGTDTHTITISAATVTGKATGNDIVEDASGSGQAMTIQTSGTLTTSVDSSSPKDMLVTSGSTDVTIAVFRFAADAVESLDLDDIDFRISGAYKISTFKFYKGSGSTPVKSIPGLVGSSTTAQSLNVPFDDNTFIVPASGNEKLTIKADFFSTTNATADNNLDVEVTMLNADTTGKSSGNSGGTLTDATDRVANNHSFFMSYPTVTGNSSSPSGDLQASSSALLAIFDVKAGSNEDVTFQNGDGNTLTISVSQTMTDSDGLLNAYTLKDEDGTTLDTTAAGAAGTEDSSVTVQFDFSTADFTVSAGLARKLYVYSSTMEFEDDGDTIQVWLDDDTATNIDWGINQLGSYNHADKIFKNDIFGGSFVNPS
;
A
#
# COMPACT_ATOMS: atom_id res chain seq x y z
N MET A 1 -14.75 23.88 -55.43
CA MET A 1 -13.93 23.65 -54.20
C MET A 1 -13.99 22.22 -53.64
N HIS A 2 -14.57 21.21 -54.31
CA HIS A 2 -14.69 19.86 -53.71
C HIS A 2 -13.54 18.88 -53.97
N GLY A 3 -12.84 18.93 -55.12
CA GLY A 3 -11.72 18.01 -55.38
C GLY A 3 -10.59 18.11 -54.35
N LEU A 4 -10.15 19.34 -54.05
CA LEU A 4 -9.00 19.61 -53.18
C LEU A 4 -9.18 19.12 -51.72
N LYS A 5 -10.42 19.01 -51.23
CA LYS A 5 -10.67 18.44 -49.88
C LYS A 5 -10.49 16.92 -49.84
N PHE A 6 -10.66 16.22 -50.96
CA PHE A 6 -10.52 14.76 -51.03
C PHE A 6 -9.05 14.34 -51.01
N GLU A 7 -8.19 15.02 -51.81
CA GLU A 7 -6.75 14.77 -51.84
C GLU A 7 -6.09 15.03 -50.47
N ILE A 8 -6.50 16.09 -49.76
CA ILE A 8 -6.00 16.39 -48.40
C ILE A 8 -6.41 15.28 -47.41
N LEU A 9 -7.63 14.73 -47.52
CA LEU A 9 -8.09 13.66 -46.65
C LEU A 9 -7.31 12.36 -46.89
N GLU A 10 -7.10 11.96 -48.15
CA GLU A 10 -6.26 10.79 -48.46
C GLU A 10 -4.80 10.98 -48.00
N PHE A 11 -4.24 12.18 -48.14
CA PHE A 11 -2.88 12.48 -47.67
C PHE A 11 -2.76 12.40 -46.14
N GLN A 12 -3.77 12.87 -45.39
CA GLN A 12 -3.81 12.71 -43.93
C GLN A 12 -4.01 11.24 -43.51
N ILE A 13 -4.83 10.47 -44.22
CA ILE A 13 -4.99 9.03 -43.98
C ILE A 13 -3.66 8.30 -44.23
N ALA A 14 -2.95 8.61 -45.34
CA ALA A 14 -1.64 8.06 -45.63
C ALA A 14 -0.60 8.40 -44.55
N ILE A 15 -0.60 9.62 -44.02
CA ILE A 15 0.28 10.04 -42.91
C ILE A 15 -0.06 9.27 -41.62
N ARG A 16 -1.34 9.12 -41.26
CA ARG A 16 -1.76 8.33 -40.09
C ARG A 16 -1.35 6.86 -40.25
N TYR A 17 -1.58 6.26 -41.41
CA TYR A 17 -1.20 4.87 -41.70
C TYR A 17 0.32 4.69 -41.64
N CYS A 18 1.10 5.65 -42.15
CA CYS A 18 2.57 5.63 -42.07
C CYS A 18 3.09 5.79 -40.63
N ARG A 19 2.48 6.67 -39.81
CA ARG A 19 2.78 6.77 -38.36
C ARG A 19 2.50 5.46 -37.63
N ILE A 20 1.33 4.85 -37.83
CA ILE A 20 0.96 3.56 -37.22
C ILE A 20 1.95 2.45 -37.63
N LYS A 21 2.32 2.38 -38.92
CA LYS A 21 3.29 1.40 -39.42
C LYS A 21 4.70 1.61 -38.83
N LYS A 22 5.12 2.86 -38.59
CA LYS A 22 6.36 3.19 -37.87
C LYS A 22 6.33 2.80 -36.39
N ILE A 23 5.19 3.00 -35.71
CA ILE A 23 4.99 2.64 -34.29
C ILE A 23 5.01 1.12 -34.11
N ASN A 24 4.30 0.38 -34.96
CA ASN A 24 4.28 -1.09 -34.92
C ASN A 24 5.67 -1.68 -35.22
N ASN A 25 6.38 -1.19 -36.25
CA ASN A 25 7.77 -1.62 -36.49
C ASN A 25 8.67 -1.34 -35.27
N LYS A 26 8.55 -0.19 -34.60
CA LYS A 26 9.32 0.10 -33.37
C LYS A 26 9.03 -0.93 -32.27
N ARG A 27 7.76 -1.27 -32.01
CA ARG A 27 7.37 -2.32 -31.05
C ARG A 27 7.98 -3.69 -31.41
N THR A 28 7.92 -4.10 -32.67
CA THR A 28 8.52 -5.38 -33.13
C THR A 28 10.04 -5.38 -32.98
N THR A 29 10.72 -4.26 -33.26
CA THR A 29 12.19 -4.17 -33.07
C THR A 29 12.62 -4.16 -31.61
N MET A 30 11.85 -3.54 -30.69
CA MET A 30 12.12 -3.62 -29.25
C MET A 30 11.97 -5.04 -28.71
N SER A 31 10.91 -5.76 -29.13
CA SER A 31 10.73 -7.18 -28.80
C SER A 31 11.90 -8.05 -29.32
N SER A 32 12.44 -7.74 -30.50
CA SER A 32 13.61 -8.41 -31.07
C SER A 32 14.92 -8.12 -30.31
N LEU A 33 15.08 -6.93 -29.71
CA LEU A 33 16.25 -6.62 -28.88
C LEU A 33 16.20 -7.33 -27.53
N ILE A 34 15.06 -7.30 -26.83
CA ILE A 34 14.90 -7.96 -25.52
C ILE A 34 15.11 -9.48 -25.63
N LYS A 35 14.69 -10.11 -26.73
CA LYS A 35 14.97 -11.54 -27.00
C LYS A 35 16.39 -11.86 -27.50
N LYS A 36 17.27 -10.86 -27.70
CA LYS A 36 18.67 -11.08 -28.15
C LYS A 36 19.72 -10.92 -27.05
N VAL A 37 19.39 -10.27 -25.93
CA VAL A 37 20.31 -10.14 -24.78
C VAL A 37 20.39 -11.44 -23.96
N PHE A 38 19.36 -12.29 -24.00
CA PHE A 38 19.29 -13.54 -23.23
C PHE A 38 19.77 -14.80 -23.99
N THR A 39 20.54 -14.66 -25.07
CA THR A 39 20.98 -15.83 -25.89
C THR A 39 22.40 -15.66 -26.44
N PHE A 40 23.33 -15.17 -25.61
CA PHE A 40 24.74 -14.97 -26.02
C PHE A 40 25.78 -15.33 -24.93
N ALA A 41 25.51 -16.37 -24.14
CA ALA A 41 26.41 -16.84 -23.06
C ALA A 41 26.76 -18.34 -23.08
N VAL A 42 26.31 -19.11 -24.10
CA VAL A 42 26.48 -20.59 -24.13
C VAL A 42 27.11 -21.11 -25.43
N VAL A 43 27.03 -20.38 -26.56
CA VAL A 43 27.54 -20.84 -27.86
C VAL A 43 28.86 -20.15 -28.21
N ALA A 44 29.88 -20.37 -27.36
CA ALA A 44 31.24 -19.83 -27.54
C ALA A 44 32.34 -20.90 -27.39
N MET A 45 31.98 -22.19 -27.39
CA MET A 45 32.91 -23.32 -27.56
C MET A 45 32.36 -24.32 -28.58
N VAL A 46 33.28 -25.11 -29.17
CA VAL A 46 33.02 -26.23 -30.10
C VAL A 46 32.44 -25.83 -31.48
N ALA A 47 33.29 -25.30 -32.35
CA ALA A 47 33.13 -25.41 -33.82
C ALA A 47 34.43 -25.16 -34.62
N LEU A 48 35.52 -25.91 -34.37
CA LEU A 48 36.59 -26.07 -35.37
C LEU A 48 37.30 -27.43 -35.24
N SER A 49 37.68 -28.00 -36.38
CA SER A 49 37.97 -29.42 -36.57
C SER A 49 39.47 -29.77 -36.68
N VAL A 50 39.87 -30.98 -36.25
CA VAL A 50 40.63 -32.00 -37.04
C VAL A 50 41.37 -33.00 -36.12
N ALA A 51 41.45 -34.27 -36.58
CA ALA A 51 42.30 -35.38 -36.13
C ALA A 51 41.91 -36.19 -34.87
N VAL A 52 42.29 -37.47 -34.93
CA VAL A 52 42.04 -38.63 -34.04
C VAL A 52 43.35 -39.43 -34.11
N PRO A 53 43.97 -39.96 -33.00
CA PRO A 53 43.30 -40.92 -32.11
C PRO A 53 43.66 -40.93 -30.61
N ALA A 54 42.90 -41.76 -29.88
CA ALA A 54 43.31 -42.51 -28.69
C ALA A 54 43.69 -41.72 -27.41
N GLY A 55 42.67 -41.21 -26.72
CA GLY A 55 42.70 -40.93 -25.28
C GLY A 55 41.28 -41.04 -24.72
N SER A 56 41.00 -42.04 -23.87
CA SER A 56 39.62 -42.36 -23.46
C SER A 56 39.09 -41.39 -22.40
N ALA A 57 38.19 -40.50 -22.82
CA ALA A 57 37.28 -39.78 -21.94
C ALA A 57 35.87 -40.38 -22.10
N ASN A 58 35.19 -40.67 -20.99
CA ASN A 58 33.80 -41.13 -21.03
C ASN A 58 32.91 -39.96 -21.44
N ALA A 59 32.10 -40.14 -22.49
CA ALA A 59 31.02 -39.22 -22.79
C ALA A 59 29.91 -39.42 -21.74
N GLN A 60 29.57 -38.37 -20.98
CA GLN A 60 28.44 -38.44 -20.05
C GLN A 60 27.16 -38.77 -20.82
N SER A 61 26.49 -39.81 -20.36
CA SER A 61 25.22 -40.28 -20.92
C SER A 61 24.09 -39.28 -20.68
N ALA A 62 23.01 -39.41 -21.45
CA ALA A 62 21.80 -38.64 -21.22
C ALA A 62 21.23 -38.84 -19.80
N ALA A 63 21.46 -40.01 -19.19
CA ALA A 63 21.09 -40.27 -17.79
C ALA A 63 21.94 -39.47 -16.80
N GLU A 64 23.23 -39.29 -17.05
CA GLU A 64 24.11 -38.46 -16.21
C GLU A 64 23.82 -36.96 -16.38
N LEU A 65 23.47 -36.50 -17.59
CA LEU A 65 22.94 -35.15 -17.77
C LEU A 65 21.58 -34.97 -17.06
N GLN A 66 20.66 -35.93 -17.14
CA GLN A 66 19.39 -35.86 -16.41
C GLN A 66 19.60 -35.90 -14.89
N ALA A 67 20.58 -36.66 -14.40
CA ALA A 67 20.97 -36.66 -12.98
C ALA A 67 21.57 -35.30 -12.56
N MET A 68 22.39 -34.65 -13.40
CA MET A 68 22.86 -33.29 -13.15
C MET A 68 21.73 -32.25 -13.21
N ILE A 69 20.78 -32.37 -14.13
CA ILE A 69 19.60 -31.50 -14.20
C ILE A 69 18.74 -31.66 -12.94
N ASN A 70 18.50 -32.90 -12.50
CA ASN A 70 17.75 -33.17 -11.26
C ASN A 70 18.52 -32.68 -10.01
N SER A 71 19.84 -32.78 -10.00
CA SER A 71 20.72 -32.24 -8.95
C SER A 71 20.69 -30.71 -8.91
N LEU A 72 20.74 -30.05 -10.08
CA LEU A 72 20.58 -28.59 -10.18
C LEU A 72 19.16 -28.14 -9.80
N LEU A 73 18.12 -28.88 -10.15
CA LEU A 73 16.75 -28.60 -9.71
C LEU A 73 16.61 -28.78 -8.20
N ALA A 74 17.24 -29.80 -7.60
CA ALA A 74 17.29 -29.98 -6.15
C ALA A 74 18.11 -28.87 -5.46
N GLN A 75 19.21 -28.40 -6.05
CA GLN A 75 19.95 -27.24 -5.57
C GLN A 75 19.17 -25.93 -5.73
N ILE A 76 18.40 -25.76 -6.81
CA ILE A 76 17.52 -24.60 -7.00
C ILE A 76 16.38 -24.64 -5.99
N GLN A 77 15.76 -25.79 -5.72
CA GLN A 77 14.78 -25.94 -4.64
C GLN A 77 15.41 -25.72 -3.26
N ALA A 78 16.63 -26.20 -3.00
CA ALA A 78 17.34 -25.97 -1.74
C ALA A 78 17.72 -24.48 -1.56
N LEU A 79 18.12 -23.79 -2.63
CA LEU A 79 18.43 -22.36 -2.61
C LEU A 79 17.15 -21.51 -2.55
N GLN A 80 16.04 -21.92 -3.17
CA GLN A 80 14.72 -21.32 -2.99
C GLN A 80 14.20 -21.54 -1.55
N ALA A 81 14.44 -22.71 -0.96
CA ALA A 81 14.14 -23.00 0.43
C ALA A 81 15.05 -22.21 1.39
N GLN A 82 16.34 -22.01 1.08
CA GLN A 82 17.21 -21.13 1.85
C GLN A 82 16.83 -19.66 1.71
N LEU A 83 16.42 -19.20 0.52
CA LEU A 83 15.88 -17.84 0.32
C LEU A 83 14.56 -17.64 1.08
N ALA A 84 13.69 -18.66 1.13
CA ALA A 84 12.50 -18.65 1.99
C ALA A 84 12.85 -18.70 3.49
N TYR A 85 13.87 -19.46 3.89
CA TYR A 85 14.30 -19.57 5.29
C TYR A 85 15.04 -18.32 5.79
N SER A 86 15.74 -17.60 4.89
CA SER A 86 16.39 -16.31 5.16
C SER A 86 15.48 -15.08 4.92
N GLN A 87 14.23 -15.27 4.49
CA GLN A 87 13.19 -14.23 4.42
C GLN A 87 11.81 -14.73 4.91
N GLY A 88 11.76 -15.56 5.95
CA GLY A 88 10.52 -16.26 6.33
C GLY A 88 10.34 -16.68 7.80
N GLY A 89 11.13 -16.15 8.74
CA GLY A 89 10.85 -16.34 10.17
C GLY A 89 9.63 -15.52 10.61
N GLN A 90 8.44 -16.12 10.67
CA GLN A 90 7.19 -15.39 10.92
C GLN A 90 7.06 -14.88 12.37
N THR A 91 6.97 -13.55 12.51
CA THR A 91 6.18 -12.86 13.55
C THR A 91 5.64 -11.53 13.02
N GLY A 92 4.33 -11.47 12.73
CA GLY A 92 3.51 -10.24 12.84
C GLY A 92 3.57 -9.14 11.77
N GLY A 93 4.27 -9.29 10.64
CA GLY A 93 4.37 -8.23 9.62
C GLY A 93 3.21 -8.17 8.60
N ILE A 94 2.83 -6.97 8.16
CA ILE A 94 1.89 -6.77 7.04
C ILE A 94 2.54 -7.22 5.72
N SER A 95 1.85 -8.09 4.98
CA SER A 95 2.41 -8.76 3.80
C SER A 95 2.91 -7.78 2.73
N GLY A 96 4.16 -7.95 2.32
CA GLY A 96 4.78 -7.16 1.24
C GLY A 96 5.24 -5.75 1.64
N ILE A 97 5.33 -5.45 2.94
CA ILE A 97 6.12 -4.35 3.52
C ILE A 97 7.38 -4.96 4.19
N PRO A 98 8.60 -4.41 4.03
CA PRO A 98 9.80 -4.97 4.64
C PRO A 98 9.77 -4.90 6.18
N ALA A 99 10.30 -5.93 6.85
CA ALA A 99 10.48 -5.91 8.30
C ALA A 99 11.44 -4.78 8.70
N GLY A 100 11.07 -4.00 9.73
CA GLY A 100 11.83 -2.81 10.15
C GLY A 100 11.63 -1.58 9.26
N PHE A 101 10.82 -1.64 8.19
CA PHE A 101 10.44 -0.43 7.45
C PHE A 101 9.67 0.52 8.37
N THR A 102 10.10 1.78 8.39
CA THR A 102 9.38 2.87 9.05
C THR A 102 9.16 3.99 8.03
N PHE A 103 7.95 4.53 8.01
CA PHE A 103 7.67 5.75 7.28
C PHE A 103 8.41 6.90 7.96
N THR A 104 9.24 7.63 7.20
CA THR A 104 9.94 8.84 7.67
C THR A 104 9.38 10.13 7.05
N LYS A 105 8.85 10.06 5.83
CA LYS A 105 8.33 11.20 5.05
C LYS A 105 6.85 11.48 5.31
N ASN A 106 6.42 12.74 5.14
CA ASN A 106 5.00 13.06 4.95
C ASN A 106 4.58 12.61 3.54
N LEU A 107 3.32 12.20 3.34
CA LEU A 107 2.77 11.86 2.01
C LEU A 107 1.45 12.57 1.73
N GLN A 108 1.26 13.02 0.48
CA GLN A 108 0.06 13.73 0.02
C GLN A 108 -0.28 13.39 -1.43
N VAL A 109 -1.46 13.82 -1.90
CA VAL A 109 -1.92 13.60 -3.28
C VAL A 109 -0.91 14.14 -4.29
N GLY A 110 -0.70 13.39 -5.37
CA GLY A 110 0.25 13.71 -6.42
C GLY A 110 1.65 13.11 -6.21
N MET A 111 2.01 12.73 -4.97
CA MET A 111 3.33 12.13 -4.70
C MET A 111 3.47 10.72 -5.28
N THR A 112 4.70 10.37 -5.70
CA THR A 112 5.06 9.03 -6.16
C THR A 112 6.23 8.42 -5.40
N GLY A 113 6.15 7.12 -5.07
CA GLY A 113 7.30 6.33 -4.62
C GLY A 113 6.94 5.06 -3.84
N THR A 114 7.96 4.33 -3.38
CA THR A 114 7.82 3.08 -2.63
C THR A 114 7.05 3.27 -1.32
N ASP A 115 7.27 4.37 -0.60
CA ASP A 115 6.54 4.75 0.61
C ASP A 115 5.02 4.80 0.35
N VAL A 116 4.59 5.31 -0.80
CA VAL A 116 3.16 5.36 -1.17
C VAL A 116 2.60 3.96 -1.40
N MET A 117 3.37 3.07 -2.04
CA MET A 117 2.97 1.67 -2.23
C MET A 117 2.87 0.92 -0.89
N TYR A 118 3.79 1.14 0.06
CA TYR A 118 3.69 0.57 1.40
C TYR A 118 2.55 1.17 2.22
N LEU A 119 2.23 2.46 2.04
CA LEU A 119 1.02 3.06 2.62
C LEU A 119 -0.23 2.40 2.06
N GLN A 120 -0.33 2.17 0.74
CA GLN A 120 -1.46 1.45 0.14
C GLN A 120 -1.59 0.03 0.71
N LYS A 121 -0.48 -0.70 0.92
CA LYS A 121 -0.50 -2.03 1.56
C LYS A 121 -0.96 -2.00 3.02
N LEU A 122 -0.52 -1.01 3.81
CA LEU A 122 -0.98 -0.83 5.18
C LEU A 122 -2.49 -0.55 5.20
N LEU A 123 -2.97 0.36 4.36
CA LEU A 123 -4.39 0.71 4.25
C LEU A 123 -5.25 -0.47 3.76
N ASN A 124 -4.73 -1.28 2.83
CA ASN A 124 -5.38 -2.49 2.31
C ASN A 124 -5.37 -3.69 3.28
N SER A 125 -4.57 -3.64 4.37
CA SER A 125 -4.54 -4.71 5.37
C SER A 125 -5.77 -4.74 6.29
N ASP A 126 -6.59 -3.67 6.27
CA ASP A 126 -7.80 -3.52 7.07
C ASP A 126 -8.97 -3.07 6.18
N ALA A 127 -10.06 -3.85 6.16
CA ALA A 127 -11.21 -3.61 5.30
C ALA A 127 -11.90 -2.25 5.55
N MET A 128 -11.72 -1.63 6.72
CA MET A 128 -12.26 -0.30 7.00
C MET A 128 -11.43 0.83 6.39
N THR A 129 -10.16 0.59 6.05
CA THR A 129 -9.25 1.60 5.49
C THR A 129 -8.85 1.33 4.03
N GLN A 130 -9.33 0.22 3.46
CA GLN A 130 -9.03 -0.24 2.11
C GLN A 130 -9.14 0.87 1.04
N VAL A 131 -8.14 0.90 0.16
CA VAL A 131 -7.97 1.91 -0.89
C VAL A 131 -8.94 1.67 -2.05
N ALA A 132 -9.00 0.43 -2.55
CA ALA A 132 -9.95 0.01 -3.58
C ALA A 132 -10.30 -1.48 -3.45
N ALA A 133 -11.52 -1.85 -3.87
CA ALA A 133 -11.97 -3.25 -3.91
C ALA A 133 -11.34 -4.04 -5.08
N SER A 134 -11.09 -3.37 -6.20
CA SER A 134 -10.45 -3.91 -7.41
C SER A 134 -9.75 -2.80 -8.19
N GLY A 135 -8.89 -3.16 -9.14
CA GLY A 135 -8.15 -2.21 -9.97
C GLY A 135 -6.93 -1.60 -9.26
N ALA A 136 -6.44 -0.48 -9.80
CA ALA A 136 -5.23 0.17 -9.31
C ALA A 136 -5.36 0.63 -7.84
N GLY A 137 -4.46 0.16 -6.97
CA GLY A 137 -4.50 0.41 -5.54
C GLY A 137 -5.30 -0.62 -4.73
N SER A 138 -5.93 -1.62 -5.34
CA SER A 138 -6.54 -2.73 -4.59
C SER A 138 -5.48 -3.64 -3.95
N PRO A 139 -5.86 -4.54 -3.01
CA PRO A 139 -4.98 -5.59 -2.51
C PRO A 139 -4.29 -6.34 -3.66
N GLY A 140 -2.95 -6.38 -3.63
CA GLY A 140 -2.12 -7.03 -4.66
C GLY A 140 -1.96 -6.25 -5.98
N ASN A 141 -2.62 -5.10 -6.13
CA ASN A 141 -2.50 -4.17 -7.25
C ASN A 141 -2.02 -2.78 -6.76
N GLU A 142 -1.29 -2.71 -5.65
CA GLU A 142 -0.82 -1.44 -5.09
C GLU A 142 0.09 -0.69 -6.06
N THR A 143 -0.08 0.63 -6.09
CA THR A 143 0.63 1.54 -6.98
C THR A 143 1.59 2.41 -6.18
N GLN A 144 2.56 3.00 -6.88
CA GLN A 144 3.44 4.00 -6.29
C GLN A 144 2.83 5.41 -6.27
N TYR A 145 1.60 5.64 -6.77
CA TYR A 145 1.01 6.99 -6.92
C TYR A 145 -0.06 7.28 -5.86
N PHE A 146 0.03 8.43 -5.20
CA PHE A 146 -0.94 8.86 -4.19
C PHE A 146 -2.11 9.55 -4.88
N GLY A 147 -3.10 8.76 -5.29
CA GLY A 147 -4.32 9.24 -5.94
C GLY A 147 -5.48 9.53 -4.96
N PRO A 148 -6.65 9.96 -5.48
CA PRO A 148 -7.85 10.19 -4.67
C PRO A 148 -8.29 8.98 -3.83
N ALA A 149 -8.15 7.76 -4.37
CA ALA A 149 -8.42 6.53 -3.62
C ALA A 149 -7.48 6.36 -2.40
N THR A 150 -6.19 6.67 -2.56
CA THR A 150 -5.22 6.67 -1.44
C THR A 150 -5.57 7.73 -0.40
N ARG A 151 -5.97 8.94 -0.85
CA ARG A 151 -6.48 9.99 0.06
C ARG A 151 -7.69 9.51 0.85
N SER A 152 -8.67 8.87 0.20
CA SER A 152 -9.84 8.28 0.86
C SER A 152 -9.45 7.24 1.91
N GLY A 153 -8.53 6.32 1.58
CA GLY A 153 -7.97 5.36 2.54
C GLY A 153 -7.32 6.04 3.76
N VAL A 154 -6.51 7.10 3.54
CA VAL A 154 -5.91 7.88 4.63
C VAL A 154 -6.97 8.59 5.48
N ILE A 155 -8.02 9.17 4.89
CA ILE A 155 -9.14 9.78 5.65
C ILE A 155 -9.83 8.74 6.54
N LYS A 156 -10.13 7.54 6.00
CA LYS A 156 -10.70 6.42 6.78
C LYS A 156 -9.78 6.02 7.94
N PHE A 157 -8.48 5.89 7.70
CA PHE A 157 -7.48 5.55 8.71
C PHE A 157 -7.35 6.64 9.80
N GLN A 158 -7.37 7.92 9.41
CA GLN A 158 -7.34 9.05 10.32
C GLN A 158 -8.58 9.10 11.22
N ASN A 159 -9.77 8.89 10.66
CA ASN A 159 -11.01 8.79 11.41
C ASN A 159 -11.03 7.56 12.33
N LYS A 160 -10.50 6.41 11.89
CA LYS A 160 -10.42 5.17 12.69
C LYS A 160 -9.54 5.31 13.94
N TYR A 161 -8.51 6.15 13.90
CA TYR A 161 -7.62 6.43 15.03
C TYR A 161 -7.69 7.92 15.47
N ALA A 162 -8.87 8.53 15.39
CA ALA A 162 -9.06 9.97 15.61
C ALA A 162 -8.53 10.48 16.96
N SER A 163 -8.63 9.69 18.04
CA SER A 163 -8.11 10.04 19.37
C SER A 163 -6.58 10.12 19.43
N GLU A 164 -5.87 9.45 18.52
CA GLU A 164 -4.41 9.39 18.48
C GLU A 164 -3.82 10.28 17.37
N ILE A 165 -4.58 10.56 16.31
CA ILE A 165 -4.11 11.29 15.12
C ILE A 165 -4.70 12.71 15.01
N LEU A 166 -5.98 12.89 15.34
CA LEU A 166 -6.74 14.12 15.03
C LEU A 166 -6.95 14.99 16.28
N ALA A 167 -7.38 14.39 17.38
CA ALA A 167 -7.61 15.09 18.65
C ALA A 167 -6.37 15.82 19.20
N PRO A 168 -5.12 15.28 19.12
CA PRO A 168 -3.92 15.99 19.58
C PRO A 168 -3.57 17.26 18.78
N VAL A 169 -4.16 17.44 17.59
CA VAL A 169 -3.97 18.61 16.70
C VAL A 169 -5.27 19.40 16.49
N GLY A 170 -6.29 19.19 17.33
CA GLY A 170 -7.56 19.93 17.29
C GLY A 170 -8.48 19.63 16.11
N LEU A 171 -8.21 18.57 15.34
CA LEU A 171 -9.03 18.19 14.18
C LEU A 171 -10.17 17.24 14.57
N THR A 172 -11.32 17.40 13.93
CA THR A 172 -12.52 16.57 14.11
C THR A 172 -12.73 15.53 13.01
N ALA A 173 -12.05 15.67 11.86
CA ALA A 173 -12.13 14.77 10.71
C ALA A 173 -10.77 14.64 10.00
N GLY A 174 -10.56 13.51 9.31
CA GLY A 174 -9.36 13.22 8.53
C GLY A 174 -9.25 14.09 7.28
N THR A 175 -8.06 14.62 7.04
CA THR A 175 -7.75 15.51 5.90
C THR A 175 -7.29 14.75 4.65
N GLY A 176 -6.79 13.53 4.84
CA GLY A 176 -6.14 12.72 3.82
C GLY A 176 -4.64 13.00 3.65
N TYR A 177 -4.07 13.91 4.44
CA TYR A 177 -2.64 14.18 4.49
C TYR A 177 -1.94 13.23 5.46
N PHE A 178 -0.99 12.42 4.99
CA PHE A 178 -0.23 11.49 5.82
C PHE A 178 0.91 12.22 6.54
N GLY A 179 0.54 13.11 7.47
CA GLY A 179 1.44 13.93 8.28
C GLY A 179 1.98 13.20 9.54
N PRO A 180 2.70 13.91 10.42
CA PRO A 180 3.44 13.32 11.54
C PRO A 180 2.61 12.41 12.48
N GLY A 181 1.42 12.81 12.89
CA GLY A 181 0.54 11.98 13.74
C GLY A 181 0.06 10.70 13.05
N THR A 182 -0.31 10.80 11.76
CA THR A 182 -0.71 9.63 10.96
C THR A 182 0.45 8.68 10.75
N ARG A 183 1.65 9.23 10.52
CA ARG A 183 2.91 8.48 10.36
C ARG A 183 3.35 7.78 11.64
N ALA A 184 3.24 8.45 12.79
CA ALA A 184 3.51 7.85 14.09
C ALA A 184 2.60 6.64 14.35
N LYS A 185 1.29 6.79 14.12
CA LYS A 185 0.33 5.68 14.27
C LYS A 185 0.58 4.54 13.28
N ALA A 186 0.91 4.85 12.02
CA ALA A 186 1.29 3.84 11.03
C ALA A 186 2.53 3.04 11.45
N ASN A 187 3.59 3.72 11.91
CA ASN A 187 4.80 3.06 12.43
C ASN A 187 4.52 2.24 13.70
N MET A 188 3.62 2.68 14.59
CA MET A 188 3.18 1.89 15.74
C MET A 188 2.45 0.61 15.30
N LEU A 189 1.57 0.66 14.30
CA LEU A 189 0.86 -0.52 13.80
C LEU A 189 1.80 -1.51 13.10
N LEU A 190 2.87 -1.03 12.46
CA LEU A 190 3.96 -1.88 11.93
C LEU A 190 4.85 -2.48 13.03
N ALA A 191 4.69 -2.07 14.30
CA ALA A 191 5.54 -2.49 15.43
C ALA A 191 4.79 -3.22 16.57
N ALA A 192 3.46 -3.34 16.53
CA ALA A 192 2.65 -3.70 17.70
C ALA A 192 1.82 -4.99 17.58
N VAL A 193 2.39 -6.11 17.99
CA VAL A 193 1.63 -7.25 18.57
C VAL A 193 2.38 -7.77 19.82
N PRO A 194 1.75 -7.81 21.01
CA PRO A 194 2.39 -8.26 22.24
C PRO A 194 2.36 -9.78 22.43
N VAL A 195 3.31 -10.34 23.18
CA VAL A 195 3.34 -11.75 23.58
C VAL A 195 2.67 -11.95 24.94
N SER A 196 1.70 -12.87 25.02
CA SER A 196 1.07 -13.33 26.26
C SER A 196 1.49 -14.75 26.62
N THR A 197 2.10 -14.97 27.79
CA THR A 197 2.53 -16.28 28.27
C THR A 197 1.51 -16.94 29.22
N PRO A 198 1.14 -18.22 29.03
CA PRO A 198 0.23 -18.92 29.93
C PRO A 198 0.96 -19.51 31.16
N THR A 199 0.27 -19.54 32.31
CA THR A 199 0.77 -20.12 33.56
C THR A 199 0.55 -21.63 33.66
N PRO A 200 1.58 -22.44 33.98
CA PRO A 200 1.43 -23.86 34.28
C PRO A 200 1.32 -24.15 35.79
N VAL A 201 0.32 -24.96 36.19
CA VAL A 201 0.14 -25.49 37.56
C VAL A 201 -0.49 -26.89 37.47
N VAL A 202 0.22 -27.98 37.81
CA VAL A 202 0.17 -28.72 39.11
C VAL A 202 1.31 -29.76 39.21
N SER A 203 1.63 -30.19 40.44
CA SER A 203 2.46 -31.36 40.82
C SER A 203 1.60 -32.67 40.89
N PRO A 204 2.09 -33.91 41.23
CA PRO A 204 3.35 -34.27 41.90
C PRO A 204 4.10 -35.56 41.41
N THR A 205 5.12 -35.94 42.20
CA THR A 205 6.20 -36.95 42.01
C THR A 205 5.76 -38.44 42.06
N PRO A 206 6.60 -39.42 41.59
CA PRO A 206 7.70 -39.96 42.42
C PRO A 206 8.99 -40.50 41.73
N THR A 207 10.16 -39.93 42.08
CA THR A 207 11.53 -40.56 42.11
C THR A 207 12.16 -40.97 40.74
N MET A 208 13.42 -41.46 40.56
CA MET A 208 14.53 -41.98 41.43
C MET A 208 15.94 -41.43 41.01
N SER A 209 17.04 -42.11 41.41
CA SER A 209 18.49 -41.84 41.19
C SER A 209 19.13 -42.91 40.24
N PRO A 210 20.44 -42.93 39.86
CA PRO A 210 21.57 -41.98 40.06
C PRO A 210 22.47 -41.68 38.80
N GLY A 211 23.35 -40.67 38.83
CA GLY A 211 24.47 -40.55 37.84
C GLY A 211 25.01 -39.13 37.55
N ALA A 212 26.13 -39.01 36.84
CA ALA A 212 27.01 -37.82 36.77
C ALA A 212 27.76 -37.78 35.40
N THR A 213 28.44 -36.74 34.86
CA THR A 213 28.72 -35.28 35.10
C THR A 213 29.80 -34.88 34.04
N PRO A 214 30.01 -33.64 33.49
CA PRO A 214 29.65 -32.27 33.92
C PRO A 214 29.07 -31.35 32.78
N THR A 215 29.15 -30.01 32.98
CA THR A 215 29.26 -28.92 31.98
C THR A 215 27.96 -28.40 31.31
N PRO A 216 27.80 -27.07 31.05
CA PRO A 216 28.44 -25.88 31.62
C PRO A 216 27.51 -25.09 32.57
N THR A 217 28.04 -24.13 33.33
CA THR A 217 27.27 -23.28 34.26
C THR A 217 26.99 -21.88 33.68
N THR A 218 25.72 -21.47 33.62
CA THR A 218 25.32 -20.07 33.38
C THR A 218 25.58 -19.21 34.63
N SER A 219 26.01 -17.96 34.44
CA SER A 219 26.16 -17.00 35.55
C SER A 219 24.89 -16.19 35.81
N PRO A 220 24.68 -15.70 37.04
CA PRO A 220 23.42 -15.07 37.42
C PRO A 220 23.36 -13.61 36.99
N MET A 221 22.48 -13.28 36.04
CA MET A 221 22.03 -11.90 35.87
C MET A 221 21.23 -11.50 37.11
N VAL A 222 21.74 -10.52 37.87
CA VAL A 222 21.14 -10.12 39.14
C VAL A 222 19.98 -9.14 38.93
N SER A 223 18.82 -9.42 39.51
CA SER A 223 17.71 -8.47 39.53
C SER A 223 18.12 -7.16 40.22
N PRO A 224 17.68 -5.99 39.70
CA PRO A 224 17.92 -4.71 40.34
C PRO A 224 17.20 -4.61 41.69
N SER A 225 17.77 -3.82 42.59
CA SER A 225 17.17 -3.49 43.89
C SER A 225 16.14 -2.35 43.72
N ALA A 226 15.17 -2.28 44.63
CA ALA A 226 14.07 -1.33 44.52
C ALA A 226 14.42 0.02 45.16
N GLY A 227 14.19 1.12 44.43
CA GLY A 227 14.49 2.48 44.88
C GLY A 227 15.77 3.07 44.28
N ASN A 228 16.34 4.05 44.98
CA ASN A 228 17.57 4.74 44.58
C ASN A 228 18.81 4.01 45.11
N SER A 229 19.28 3.00 44.38
CA SER A 229 20.48 2.25 44.74
C SER A 229 21.34 1.90 43.52
N LEU A 230 22.63 1.65 43.78
CA LEU A 230 23.64 1.26 42.80
C LEU A 230 24.29 -0.02 43.27
N LYS A 231 24.01 -1.12 42.58
CA LYS A 231 24.58 -2.43 42.89
C LYS A 231 25.86 -2.64 42.10
N VAL A 232 26.93 -3.00 42.82
CA VAL A 232 28.26 -3.23 42.25
C VAL A 232 28.66 -4.68 42.45
N THR A 233 28.95 -5.35 41.33
CA THR A 233 29.32 -6.77 41.31
C THR A 233 30.48 -7.02 40.36
N LEU A 234 31.29 -8.04 40.69
CA LEU A 234 32.32 -8.55 39.79
C LEU A 234 31.65 -9.25 38.60
N ALA A 235 32.08 -8.94 37.39
CA ALA A 235 31.58 -9.64 36.21
C ALA A 235 32.12 -11.08 36.18
N SER A 236 31.27 -12.05 35.81
CA SER A 236 31.65 -13.47 35.75
C SER A 236 32.73 -13.79 34.72
N ASP A 237 32.83 -12.94 33.70
CA ASP A 237 33.83 -12.90 32.64
C ASP A 237 34.95 -11.89 32.93
N THR A 238 35.16 -11.53 34.20
CA THR A 238 36.33 -10.73 34.60
C THR A 238 37.63 -11.42 34.14
N PRO A 239 38.62 -10.67 33.62
CA PRO A 239 39.88 -11.22 33.13
C PRO A 239 40.51 -12.24 34.10
N ALA A 240 40.86 -13.40 33.57
CA ALA A 240 41.54 -14.45 34.30
C ALA A 240 42.95 -13.99 34.71
N GLY A 241 43.42 -14.45 35.87
CA GLY A 241 44.77 -14.13 36.35
C GLY A 241 45.83 -14.62 35.36
N ALA A 242 46.60 -13.71 34.80
CA ALA A 242 47.60 -13.97 33.77
C ALA A 242 48.93 -13.25 34.08
N SER A 243 49.93 -13.45 33.22
CA SER A 243 51.13 -12.62 33.24
C SER A 243 50.84 -11.20 32.73
N VAL A 244 51.62 -10.22 33.17
CA VAL A 244 51.78 -8.91 32.52
C VAL A 244 53.27 -8.58 32.51
N ALA A 245 53.80 -8.05 31.41
CA ALA A 245 55.19 -7.57 31.36
C ALA A 245 55.40 -6.32 32.23
N ASP A 246 56.64 -6.02 32.62
CA ASP A 246 57.06 -4.65 32.93
C ASP A 246 56.90 -3.75 31.67
N ALA A 247 56.56 -2.47 31.87
CA ALA A 247 55.99 -1.55 30.87
C ALA A 247 54.65 -2.01 30.22
N GLY A 248 54.15 -3.20 30.55
CA GLY A 248 52.91 -3.76 30.01
C GLY A 248 51.65 -3.29 30.75
N ASN A 249 50.53 -3.27 30.03
CA ASN A 249 49.24 -2.78 30.52
C ASN A 249 48.15 -3.88 30.45
N ALA A 250 47.21 -3.89 31.40
CA ALA A 250 46.19 -4.94 31.48
C ALA A 250 44.83 -4.47 32.05
N ASN A 251 43.74 -4.97 31.48
CA ASN A 251 42.43 -4.99 32.14
C ASN A 251 42.49 -6.02 33.29
N MET A 252 42.58 -5.56 34.54
CA MET A 252 42.74 -6.44 35.71
C MET A 252 41.42 -6.83 36.37
N THR A 253 40.32 -6.12 36.10
CA THR A 253 39.00 -6.40 36.70
C THR A 253 37.89 -5.91 35.77
N LYS A 254 36.81 -6.68 35.62
CA LYS A 254 35.56 -6.26 34.96
C LYS A 254 34.45 -6.14 36.01
N LEU A 255 33.77 -5.00 36.02
CA LEU A 255 32.74 -4.61 36.99
C LEU A 255 31.40 -4.41 36.27
N TYR A 256 30.33 -4.82 36.93
CA TYR A 256 28.96 -4.43 36.59
C TYR A 256 28.45 -3.42 37.63
N LEU A 257 27.98 -2.28 37.13
CA LEU A 257 27.29 -1.22 37.87
C LEU A 257 25.81 -1.24 37.44
N THR A 258 24.93 -1.72 38.31
CA THR A 258 23.49 -1.83 38.04
C THR A 258 22.72 -0.81 38.86
N ALA A 259 22.01 0.10 38.19
CA ALA A 259 21.09 1.03 38.85
C ALA A 259 19.80 0.32 39.27
N GLY A 260 19.22 0.76 40.39
CA GLY A 260 17.88 0.38 40.84
C GLY A 260 16.78 1.01 39.98
N SER A 261 15.63 1.29 40.58
CA SER A 261 14.47 1.82 39.85
C SER A 261 14.55 3.31 39.49
N GLN A 262 15.71 3.96 39.69
CA GLN A 262 16.00 5.34 39.28
C GLN A 262 17.43 5.42 38.73
N GLU A 263 17.72 6.48 37.96
CA GLU A 263 19.07 6.76 37.47
C GLU A 263 20.02 7.12 38.63
N VAL A 264 21.28 6.70 38.51
CA VAL A 264 22.34 7.04 39.47
C VAL A 264 23.53 7.67 38.76
N SER A 265 23.89 8.89 39.17
CA SER A 265 25.12 9.57 38.73
C SER A 265 26.27 9.27 39.69
N VAL A 266 27.38 8.74 39.18
CA VAL A 266 28.61 8.48 39.95
C VAL A 266 29.64 9.56 39.66
N SER A 267 30.00 10.37 40.66
CA SER A 267 30.98 11.47 40.50
C SER A 267 32.42 11.04 40.76
N SER A 268 32.64 9.99 41.55
CA SER A 268 33.98 9.41 41.76
C SER A 268 33.93 7.99 42.34
N LEU A 269 35.04 7.27 42.19
CA LEU A 269 35.30 6.00 42.89
C LEU A 269 36.77 5.86 43.30
N TYR A 270 37.07 4.95 44.24
CA TYR A 270 38.43 4.55 44.59
C TYR A 270 38.71 3.10 44.17
N VAL A 271 39.68 2.93 43.28
CA VAL A 271 40.29 1.63 42.97
C VAL A 271 41.28 1.28 44.07
N THR A 272 41.13 0.12 44.69
CA THR A 272 42.01 -0.41 45.75
C THR A 272 42.96 -1.46 45.17
N ARG A 273 44.25 -1.36 45.51
CA ARG A 273 45.28 -2.34 45.12
C ARG A 273 45.45 -3.46 46.14
N TYR A 274 45.58 -4.68 45.62
CA TYR A 274 45.90 -5.91 46.33
C TYR A 274 47.10 -6.62 45.68
N GLY A 275 47.65 -7.63 46.35
CA GLY A 275 48.81 -8.40 45.87
C GLY A 275 50.13 -8.04 46.56
N LEU A 276 51.24 -8.50 45.98
CA LEU A 276 52.61 -8.33 46.50
C LEU A 276 53.39 -7.19 45.84
N THR A 277 52.80 -6.43 44.91
CA THR A 277 53.37 -5.20 44.36
C THR A 277 53.54 -4.11 45.43
N SER A 278 54.38 -3.11 45.11
CA SER A 278 54.39 -1.79 45.76
C SER A 278 53.38 -0.83 45.10
N ASN A 279 53.21 0.39 45.62
CA ASN A 279 52.39 1.41 44.95
C ASN A 279 53.10 2.08 43.77
N SER A 280 54.44 2.03 43.71
CA SER A 280 55.24 2.53 42.59
C SER A 280 55.53 1.46 41.53
N ASP A 281 54.98 0.25 41.68
CA ASP A 281 55.02 -0.79 40.64
C ASP A 281 53.86 -0.64 39.63
N LEU A 282 52.87 0.22 39.92
CA LEU A 282 51.68 0.42 39.10
C LEU A 282 51.52 1.89 38.70
N GLU A 283 51.01 2.08 37.51
CA GLU A 283 50.81 3.36 36.84
C GLU A 283 49.48 3.35 36.05
N ASN A 284 49.08 4.52 35.54
CA ASN A 284 47.98 4.66 34.59
C ASN A 284 46.71 3.87 34.97
N ILE A 285 46.29 3.95 36.25
CA ILE A 285 45.09 3.26 36.73
C ILE A 285 43.87 4.04 36.25
N LYS A 286 43.08 3.45 35.36
CA LYS A 286 41.93 4.11 34.72
C LYS A 286 40.74 3.16 34.56
N ILE A 287 39.57 3.75 34.35
CA ILE A 287 38.33 3.01 34.07
C ILE A 287 38.06 3.12 32.57
N LEU A 288 37.81 1.98 31.94
CA LEU A 288 37.30 1.90 30.57
C LEU A 288 35.85 1.42 30.58
N ASP A 289 35.06 1.81 29.59
CA ASP A 289 33.73 1.24 29.34
C ASP A 289 33.79 -0.11 28.58
N GLU A 290 32.66 -0.57 28.05
CA GLU A 290 32.56 -1.82 27.28
C GLU A 290 33.16 -1.73 25.86
N ALA A 291 33.26 -0.52 25.28
CA ALA A 291 33.94 -0.27 24.01
C ALA A 291 35.47 -0.16 24.17
N GLY A 292 35.94 0.08 25.40
CA GLY A 292 37.35 0.32 25.72
C GLY A 292 37.72 1.80 25.79
N MET A 293 36.74 2.71 25.75
CA MET A 293 36.93 4.15 25.88
C MET A 293 37.20 4.53 27.35
N LYS A 294 38.17 5.42 27.59
CA LYS A 294 38.53 5.93 28.93
C LYS A 294 37.46 6.87 29.47
N VAL A 295 36.83 6.47 30.56
CA VAL A 295 35.83 7.27 31.31
C VAL A 295 36.42 7.76 32.63
N GLY A 296 36.33 9.08 32.86
CA GLY A 296 36.89 9.73 34.03
C GLY A 296 38.43 9.84 34.03
N SER A 297 38.95 10.40 35.13
CA SER A 297 40.37 10.70 35.32
C SER A 297 41.25 9.44 35.47
N ILE A 298 42.56 9.63 35.33
CA ILE A 298 43.57 8.67 35.82
C ILE A 298 43.61 8.76 37.35
N GLY A 299 43.94 7.66 38.04
CA GLY A 299 44.13 7.61 39.48
C GLY A 299 45.54 7.16 39.90
N THR A 300 46.11 7.86 40.88
CA THR A 300 47.42 7.52 41.49
C THR A 300 47.23 6.95 42.89
N LEU A 301 47.98 5.90 43.26
CA LEU A 301 47.83 5.19 44.53
C LEU A 301 48.34 6.01 45.73
N ASN A 302 47.43 6.40 46.62
CA ASN A 302 47.76 7.02 47.90
C ASN A 302 48.34 6.01 48.92
N THR A 303 48.73 6.51 50.09
CA THR A 303 49.31 5.70 51.19
C THR A 303 48.38 4.63 51.76
N ASN A 304 47.07 4.66 51.46
CA ASN A 304 46.10 3.63 51.83
C ASN A 304 45.90 2.59 50.71
N ASN A 305 46.77 2.58 49.69
CA ASN A 305 46.71 1.72 48.50
C ASN A 305 45.43 1.94 47.66
N LYS A 306 44.92 3.19 47.63
CA LYS A 306 43.73 3.59 46.87
C LYS A 306 44.04 4.68 45.86
N ALA A 307 43.58 4.50 44.63
CA ALA A 307 43.65 5.46 43.54
C ALA A 307 42.26 6.04 43.28
N GLN A 308 42.13 7.36 43.26
CA GLN A 308 40.86 8.04 43.03
C GLN A 308 40.62 8.26 41.54
N ILE A 309 39.42 7.94 41.07
CA ILE A 309 38.91 8.23 39.72
C ILE A 309 37.76 9.22 39.89
N THR A 310 37.78 10.33 39.15
CA THR A 310 36.70 11.33 39.14
C THR A 310 36.04 11.40 37.76
N PHE A 311 34.73 11.58 37.72
CA PHE A 311 33.94 11.70 36.49
C PHE A 311 33.37 13.12 36.38
N SER A 312 33.69 13.80 35.28
CA SER A 312 33.15 15.12 34.93
C SER A 312 32.85 15.14 33.43
N PRO A 313 31.56 15.11 33.00
CA PRO A 313 30.36 15.00 33.83
C PRO A 313 30.27 13.70 34.65
N ALA A 314 29.38 13.66 35.64
CA ALA A 314 29.20 12.48 36.48
C ALA A 314 28.61 11.31 35.68
N LEU A 315 29.19 10.12 35.86
CA LEU A 315 28.88 8.91 35.10
C LEU A 315 27.44 8.44 35.36
N ALA A 316 26.55 8.63 34.37
CA ALA A 316 25.12 8.35 34.50
C ALA A 316 24.78 6.87 34.21
N ILE A 317 24.24 6.17 35.20
CA ILE A 317 23.75 4.80 35.10
C ILE A 317 22.21 4.84 35.08
N ALA A 318 21.62 4.77 33.89
CA ALA A 318 20.18 4.92 33.69
C ALA A 318 19.36 3.86 34.46
N ALA A 319 18.14 4.23 34.87
CA ALA A 319 17.26 3.41 35.71
C ALA A 319 17.05 1.98 35.16
N ASN A 320 17.21 0.97 36.03
CA ASN A 320 17.11 -0.46 35.74
C ASN A 320 18.14 -0.99 34.72
N THR A 321 19.17 -0.22 34.36
CA THR A 321 20.24 -0.68 33.46
C THR A 321 21.46 -1.17 34.23
N THR A 322 22.19 -2.10 33.62
CA THR A 322 23.55 -2.45 34.01
C THR A 322 24.52 -1.84 33.00
N LYS A 323 25.57 -1.19 33.50
CA LYS A 323 26.71 -0.75 32.71
C LYS A 323 27.95 -1.55 33.09
N THR A 324 28.83 -1.72 32.10
CA THR A 324 30.01 -2.58 32.15
C THR A 324 31.25 -1.71 32.11
N TYR A 325 32.18 -1.95 33.04
CA TYR A 325 33.44 -1.20 33.11
C TYR A 325 34.64 -2.10 33.39
N TYR A 326 35.79 -1.78 32.81
CA TYR A 326 37.07 -2.43 33.10
C TYR A 326 37.97 -1.51 33.93
N VAL A 327 38.58 -2.05 34.98
CA VAL A 327 39.71 -1.42 35.65
C VAL A 327 40.99 -1.82 34.90
N ARG A 328 41.65 -0.85 34.26
CA ARG A 328 42.92 -1.02 33.54
C ARG A 328 44.05 -0.36 34.33
N ALA A 329 45.26 -0.94 34.29
CA ALA A 329 46.47 -0.37 34.88
C ALA A 329 47.74 -0.86 34.16
N GLY A 330 48.75 0.01 34.11
CA GLY A 330 50.10 -0.33 33.68
C GLY A 330 50.96 -0.89 34.82
N ILE A 331 51.97 -1.67 34.45
CA ILE A 331 53.07 -2.09 35.31
C ILE A 331 54.27 -1.20 34.99
N ALA A 332 54.78 -0.47 35.98
CA ALA A 332 55.91 0.43 35.77
C ALA A 332 57.17 -0.31 35.30
N ASP A 333 57.95 0.30 34.41
CA ASP A 333 59.18 -0.29 33.85
C ASP A 333 60.18 -0.73 34.94
N GLY A 334 60.91 -1.81 34.68
CA GLY A 334 61.85 -2.44 35.61
C GLY A 334 61.21 -3.09 36.85
N THR A 335 59.87 -3.22 36.91
CA THR A 335 59.18 -3.91 38.00
C THR A 335 59.56 -5.38 38.05
N SER A 336 60.35 -5.76 39.06
CA SER A 336 60.88 -7.12 39.20
C SER A 336 59.78 -8.20 39.15
N GLY A 337 59.92 -9.15 38.22
CA GLY A 337 58.96 -10.23 38.01
C GLY A 337 58.79 -11.18 39.21
N GLY A 338 57.66 -11.88 39.23
CA GLY A 338 57.21 -12.75 40.33
C GLY A 338 56.37 -12.05 41.39
N LYS A 339 56.21 -10.74 41.32
CA LYS A 339 55.22 -9.98 42.10
C LYS A 339 53.80 -10.24 41.58
N THR A 340 52.80 -10.16 42.45
CA THR A 340 51.38 -10.27 42.08
C THR A 340 50.61 -8.98 42.30
N VAL A 341 49.57 -8.75 41.50
CA VAL A 341 48.66 -7.60 41.60
C VAL A 341 47.22 -8.01 41.33
N SER A 342 46.27 -7.45 42.08
CA SER A 342 44.87 -7.33 41.64
C SER A 342 44.29 -5.98 42.06
N LEU A 343 43.28 -5.54 41.32
CA LEU A 343 42.56 -4.28 41.55
C LEU A 343 41.09 -4.57 41.87
N GLY A 344 40.35 -3.55 42.34
CA GLY A 344 38.94 -3.67 42.66
C GLY A 344 38.40 -2.49 43.45
N ILE A 345 37.14 -2.57 43.88
CA ILE A 345 36.53 -1.60 44.80
C ILE A 345 36.55 -2.18 46.23
N GLY A 346 37.11 -1.44 47.18
CA GLY A 346 37.40 -1.96 48.53
C GLY A 346 36.18 -2.03 49.46
N ALA A 347 35.29 -1.04 49.39
CA ALA A 347 34.08 -0.91 50.20
C ALA A 347 32.98 -0.12 49.47
N ALA A 348 31.73 -0.22 49.93
CA ALA A 348 30.63 0.60 49.40
C ALA A 348 30.87 2.11 49.52
N SER A 349 31.59 2.53 50.56
CA SER A 349 32.01 3.92 50.79
C SER A 349 33.08 4.44 49.83
N ASP A 350 33.63 3.57 48.98
CA ASP A 350 34.64 3.93 47.97
C ASP A 350 34.02 4.45 46.67
N ILE A 351 32.69 4.61 46.61
CA ILE A 351 31.96 5.13 45.43
C ILE A 351 31.06 6.28 45.88
N VAL A 352 31.13 7.41 45.17
CA VAL A 352 30.30 8.59 45.40
C VAL A 352 29.19 8.62 44.35
N ALA A 353 28.03 8.06 44.71
CA ALA A 353 26.88 7.83 43.84
C ALA A 353 25.71 8.80 44.13
N GLY A 354 26.02 10.08 44.37
CA GLY A 354 25.02 11.09 44.75
C GLY A 354 24.29 10.74 46.05
N SER A 355 22.98 10.52 45.97
CA SER A 355 22.11 10.08 47.07
C SER A 355 21.71 8.60 47.01
N ALA A 356 22.28 7.83 46.09
CA ALA A 356 21.97 6.41 45.92
C ALA A 356 22.65 5.54 46.98
N THR A 357 21.98 4.48 47.40
CA THR A 357 22.56 3.47 48.31
C THR A 357 23.47 2.53 47.51
N VAL A 358 24.77 2.51 47.80
CA VAL A 358 25.72 1.60 47.14
C VAL A 358 25.62 0.20 47.76
N GLU A 359 25.20 -0.78 46.97
CA GLU A 359 25.00 -2.18 47.36
C GLU A 359 26.08 -3.08 46.74
N GLY A 360 26.53 -4.12 47.44
CA GLY A 360 27.50 -5.07 46.88
C GLY A 360 28.17 -5.97 47.92
N SER A 361 28.87 -7.00 47.45
CA SER A 361 29.68 -7.89 48.28
C SER A 361 31.15 -7.48 48.22
N PHE A 362 31.52 -6.46 49.00
CA PHE A 362 32.86 -5.87 48.98
C PHE A 362 33.88 -6.70 49.81
N PRO A 363 35.17 -6.74 49.40
CA PRO A 363 35.76 -6.07 48.26
C PRO A 363 35.41 -6.74 46.92
N VAL A 364 35.05 -5.94 45.92
CA VAL A 364 34.75 -6.39 44.57
C VAL A 364 36.03 -6.30 43.76
N LYS A 365 36.85 -7.37 43.78
CA LYS A 365 38.19 -7.41 43.16
C LYS A 365 38.33 -8.47 42.07
N GLY A 366 39.24 -8.22 41.11
CA GLY A 366 39.61 -9.18 40.09
C GLY A 366 40.56 -10.29 40.56
N ASN A 367 40.95 -11.14 39.60
CA ASN A 367 41.93 -12.19 39.78
C ASN A 367 43.34 -11.60 39.95
N ASP A 368 44.24 -12.35 40.59
CA ASP A 368 45.63 -11.93 40.77
C ASP A 368 46.42 -12.18 39.46
N PHE A 369 46.96 -11.11 38.88
CA PHE A 369 47.93 -11.14 37.78
C PHE A 369 49.35 -11.22 38.34
N THR A 370 50.29 -11.73 37.55
CA THR A 370 51.72 -11.87 37.92
C THR A 370 52.60 -11.04 37.00
N VAL A 371 53.48 -10.22 37.55
CA VAL A 371 54.47 -9.48 36.75
C VAL A 371 55.53 -10.45 36.23
N VAL A 372 55.88 -10.36 34.95
CA VAL A 372 57.05 -11.02 34.35
C VAL A 372 58.02 -9.95 33.85
N ALA A 373 59.32 -10.17 34.03
CA ALA A 373 60.33 -9.28 33.46
C ALA A 373 60.56 -9.67 31.99
N LEU A 374 60.10 -8.84 31.05
CA LEU A 374 60.10 -9.10 29.61
C LEU A 374 60.01 -7.78 28.83
N ALA A 375 61.04 -7.46 28.04
CA ALA A 375 60.96 -6.35 27.10
C ALA A 375 59.88 -6.61 26.02
N ILE A 376 58.92 -5.70 25.93
CA ILE A 376 57.86 -5.64 24.92
C ILE A 376 58.09 -4.44 23.97
N GLY A 377 57.26 -4.29 22.95
CA GLY A 377 57.31 -3.14 22.04
C GLY A 377 57.03 -1.79 22.71
N GLY A 378 57.68 -0.75 22.20
CA GLY A 378 57.38 0.65 22.52
C GLY A 378 56.55 1.31 21.43
N VAL A 379 55.66 2.24 21.82
CA VAL A 379 54.84 3.03 20.88
C VAL A 379 54.81 4.47 21.37
N ASP A 380 55.28 5.39 20.53
CA ASP A 380 55.24 6.82 20.80
C ASP A 380 54.12 7.48 19.99
N VAL A 381 53.47 8.50 20.54
CA VAL A 381 52.64 9.46 19.80
C VAL A 381 53.30 10.83 19.80
N LYS A 382 53.40 11.48 18.62
CA LYS A 382 54.09 12.76 18.43
C LYS A 382 53.30 13.67 17.47
N GLU A 383 53.43 14.99 17.58
CA GLU A 383 52.84 15.96 16.65
C GLU A 383 53.43 15.76 15.24
N ASP A 384 52.67 16.04 14.18
CA ASP A 384 53.14 15.94 12.79
C ASP A 384 53.03 17.23 11.98
N GLY A 385 53.16 18.38 12.66
CA GLY A 385 53.19 19.71 12.07
C GLY A 385 51.94 20.53 12.40
N ALA A 386 51.96 21.79 11.99
CA ALA A 386 50.88 22.74 12.22
C ALA A 386 49.65 22.45 11.33
N VAL A 387 48.48 22.74 11.89
CA VAL A 387 47.22 22.85 11.14
C VAL A 387 47.33 23.92 10.05
N THR A 388 46.70 23.69 8.89
CA THR A 388 46.84 24.56 7.71
C THR A 388 45.83 25.71 7.65
N ASP A 389 44.74 25.57 8.39
CA ASP A 389 43.81 26.66 8.67
C ASP A 389 43.99 27.13 10.12
N SER A 390 43.62 28.37 10.38
CA SER A 390 43.64 29.02 11.70
C SER A 390 42.41 29.89 11.94
N THR A 391 41.63 30.14 10.89
CA THR A 391 40.49 31.07 10.85
C THR A 391 39.35 30.52 9.97
N PRO A 392 38.86 29.29 10.20
CA PRO A 392 37.79 28.69 9.41
C PRO A 392 36.47 29.46 9.61
N ASP A 393 35.63 29.51 8.59
CA ASP A 393 34.32 30.15 8.66
C ASP A 393 33.20 29.14 8.96
N VAL A 394 32.05 29.62 9.45
CA VAL A 394 30.90 28.75 9.70
C VAL A 394 30.41 28.18 8.37
N GLY A 395 30.23 26.86 8.30
CA GLY A 395 29.86 26.15 7.07
C GLY A 395 31.04 25.47 6.35
N ASP A 396 32.28 25.73 6.76
CA ASP A 396 33.44 24.98 6.28
C ASP A 396 33.38 23.51 6.70
N VAL A 397 33.93 22.64 5.84
CA VAL A 397 33.92 21.18 5.96
C VAL A 397 35.35 20.63 5.88
N ASP A 398 35.58 19.45 6.45
CA ASP A 398 36.92 18.82 6.52
C ASP A 398 38.02 19.70 7.19
N VAL A 399 37.64 20.62 8.10
CA VAL A 399 38.55 21.53 8.80
C VAL A 399 39.50 20.74 9.71
N ILE A 400 40.79 20.77 9.40
CA ILE A 400 41.82 19.92 10.02
C ILE A 400 42.26 20.50 11.37
N VAL A 401 41.72 20.00 12.47
CA VAL A 401 41.94 20.54 13.83
C VAL A 401 43.15 19.94 14.57
N ASN A 402 43.66 18.76 14.21
CA ASN A 402 44.89 18.21 14.79
C ASN A 402 45.64 17.29 13.79
N THR A 403 46.97 17.29 13.84
CA THR A 403 47.89 16.56 12.95
C THR A 403 48.98 15.86 13.77
N PHE A 404 48.97 14.52 13.79
CA PHE A 404 49.82 13.71 14.66
C PHE A 404 50.35 12.45 13.98
N LYS A 405 51.30 11.77 14.61
CA LYS A 405 51.87 10.51 14.14
C LYS A 405 52.11 9.51 15.27
N ILE A 406 52.01 8.23 14.91
CA ILE A 406 52.34 7.08 15.75
C ILE A 406 53.68 6.53 15.26
N VAL A 407 54.62 6.30 16.17
CA VAL A 407 55.95 5.72 15.89
C VAL A 407 56.10 4.43 16.67
N VAL A 408 56.49 3.34 16.01
CA VAL A 408 56.70 2.03 16.65
C VAL A 408 58.20 1.79 16.84
N ASP A 409 58.59 1.22 17.97
CA ASP A 409 59.97 0.87 18.24
C ASP A 409 60.49 -0.31 17.38
N SER A 410 61.75 -0.70 17.57
CA SER A 410 62.39 -1.78 16.80
C SER A 410 62.12 -3.21 17.31
N THR A 411 61.38 -3.36 18.42
CA THR A 411 61.26 -4.62 19.18
C THR A 411 60.20 -5.55 18.59
N GLU A 412 58.95 -5.11 18.47
CA GLU A 412 57.88 -5.88 17.83
C GLU A 412 56.95 -5.00 16.97
N ALA A 413 56.20 -5.64 16.06
CA ALA A 413 55.08 -4.99 15.38
C ALA A 413 53.90 -4.83 16.35
N VAL A 414 53.00 -3.89 16.07
CA VAL A 414 51.85 -3.60 16.94
C VAL A 414 50.54 -3.48 16.14
N THR A 415 49.42 -3.72 16.81
CA THR A 415 48.08 -3.41 16.31
C THR A 415 47.44 -2.33 17.19
N VAL A 416 46.99 -1.24 16.58
CA VAL A 416 46.15 -0.21 17.25
C VAL A 416 44.69 -0.62 17.12
N ASP A 417 44.04 -0.85 18.25
CA ASP A 417 42.65 -1.29 18.34
C ASP A 417 41.66 -0.11 18.28
N SER A 418 42.01 1.00 18.95
CA SER A 418 41.17 2.20 19.03
C SER A 418 41.95 3.48 19.33
N ILE A 419 41.39 4.61 18.91
CA ILE A 419 41.85 5.98 19.16
C ILE A 419 40.65 6.79 19.67
N THR A 420 40.86 7.70 20.62
CA THR A 420 39.85 8.65 21.09
C THR A 420 40.44 10.04 21.04
N VAL A 421 39.65 11.03 20.63
CA VAL A 421 40.00 12.45 20.76
C VAL A 421 38.97 13.16 21.61
N MET A 422 39.36 14.27 22.23
CA MET A 422 38.49 15.12 23.05
C MET A 422 38.40 16.51 22.41
N GLU A 423 37.23 17.11 22.45
CA GLU A 423 37.06 18.52 22.12
C GLU A 423 37.90 19.38 23.06
N SER A 424 38.46 20.47 22.51
CA SER A 424 39.36 21.38 23.18
C SER A 424 39.18 22.77 22.59
N GLY A 425 39.20 23.81 23.43
CA GLY A 425 39.00 25.19 23.02
C GLY A 425 37.90 25.89 23.81
N SER A 426 37.06 26.66 23.11
CA SER A 426 35.94 27.42 23.68
C SER A 426 34.62 27.30 22.90
N ALA A 427 34.63 26.61 21.75
CA ALA A 427 33.43 26.24 21.02
C ALA A 427 32.58 25.23 21.83
N SER A 428 31.29 25.12 21.54
CA SER A 428 30.46 24.06 22.10
C SER A 428 30.54 22.78 21.28
N LEU A 429 30.20 21.65 21.91
CA LEU A 429 30.02 20.35 21.23
C LEU A 429 28.95 20.36 20.12
N SER A 430 28.18 21.46 19.99
CA SER A 430 27.18 21.70 18.96
C SER A 430 27.60 22.71 17.88
N ASP A 431 28.77 23.34 18.00
CA ASP A 431 29.32 24.24 16.97
C ASP A 431 30.18 23.52 15.93
N SER A 432 30.49 22.24 16.16
CA SER A 432 31.13 21.33 15.21
C SER A 432 30.41 19.99 15.14
N LYS A 433 30.61 19.26 14.03
CA LYS A 433 30.07 17.90 13.79
C LYS A 433 31.06 17.07 12.98
N ASN A 434 30.76 15.78 12.79
CA ASN A 434 31.47 14.90 11.85
C ASN A 434 32.98 14.80 12.13
N VAL A 435 33.35 14.53 13.38
CA VAL A 435 34.75 14.36 13.78
C VAL A 435 35.34 13.13 13.11
N GLU A 436 36.16 13.32 12.09
CA GLU A 436 36.77 12.26 11.30
C GLU A 436 38.24 12.06 11.68
N LEU A 437 38.63 10.78 11.79
CA LEU A 437 40.03 10.37 11.87
C LEU A 437 40.48 9.91 10.48
N TYR A 438 41.56 10.49 9.96
CA TYR A 438 42.03 10.28 8.59
C TYR A 438 43.50 9.84 8.55
N ASP A 439 43.81 8.75 7.82
CA ASP A 439 45.18 8.26 7.59
C ASP A 439 45.82 9.03 6.43
N VAL A 440 46.73 9.94 6.78
CA VAL A 440 47.48 10.78 5.83
C VAL A 440 48.54 9.96 5.09
N THR A 441 49.12 8.94 5.72
CA THR A 441 50.09 8.04 5.07
C THR A 441 49.44 7.22 3.94
N ASN A 442 48.20 6.76 4.13
CA ASN A 442 47.46 5.97 3.13
C ASN A 442 46.49 6.80 2.27
N SER A 443 46.19 8.05 2.65
CA SER A 443 45.13 8.90 2.06
C SER A 443 43.73 8.26 2.12
N VAL A 444 43.31 7.85 3.32
CA VAL A 444 42.00 7.19 3.53
C VAL A 444 41.36 7.56 4.87
N SER A 445 40.03 7.70 4.89
CA SER A 445 39.24 7.80 6.12
C SER A 445 39.38 6.54 6.98
N LEU A 446 39.56 6.71 8.29
CA LEU A 446 39.45 5.64 9.29
C LEU A 446 38.07 5.62 9.98
N GLY A 447 37.19 6.57 9.62
CA GLY A 447 35.82 6.66 10.11
C GLY A 447 35.50 8.02 10.74
N THR A 448 34.20 8.29 10.83
CA THR A 448 33.63 9.52 11.40
C THR A 448 32.88 9.20 12.69
N ALA A 449 33.08 10.02 13.72
CA ALA A 449 32.41 9.99 15.01
C ALA A 449 31.73 11.33 15.29
N GLN A 450 31.09 11.45 16.45
CA GLN A 450 30.49 12.70 16.95
C GLN A 450 30.92 12.89 18.40
N TRP A 451 30.91 14.12 18.90
CA TRP A 451 31.17 14.41 20.31
C TRP A 451 30.12 13.76 21.21
N ASN A 452 30.57 12.98 22.20
CA ASN A 452 29.71 12.47 23.27
C ASN A 452 29.56 13.53 24.40
N ALA A 453 28.77 13.22 25.43
CA ALA A 453 28.53 14.14 26.56
C ALA A 453 29.78 14.43 27.43
N ASP A 454 30.85 13.65 27.30
CA ASP A 454 32.15 13.86 27.93
C ASP A 454 33.11 14.66 27.02
N GLY A 455 32.62 15.20 25.90
CA GLY A 455 33.40 15.89 24.89
C GLY A 455 34.27 14.97 24.01
N LYS A 456 34.03 13.65 24.00
CA LYS A 456 34.92 12.67 23.34
C LYS A 456 34.33 12.08 22.06
N ALA A 457 35.17 11.93 21.04
CA ALA A 457 34.90 11.19 19.80
C ALA A 457 35.79 9.94 19.74
N HIS A 458 35.18 8.75 19.62
CA HIS A 458 35.86 7.46 19.77
C HIS A 458 35.83 6.62 18.49
N PHE A 459 37.01 6.24 18.01
CA PHE A 459 37.23 5.43 16.82
C PHE A 459 37.66 4.02 17.24
N ALA A 460 36.70 3.10 17.31
CA ALA A 460 36.90 1.72 17.73
C ALA A 460 37.06 0.75 16.55
N GLY A 461 37.79 -0.34 16.77
CA GLY A 461 37.92 -1.42 15.78
C GLY A 461 38.83 -1.09 14.60
N LEU A 462 39.80 -0.18 14.80
CA LEU A 462 40.74 0.26 13.77
C LEU A 462 41.58 -0.90 13.21
N ASN A 463 41.96 -1.87 14.06
CA ASN A 463 42.80 -3.02 13.71
C ASN A 463 44.07 -2.64 12.92
N MET A 464 44.59 -1.43 13.14
CA MET A 464 45.63 -0.83 12.32
C MET A 464 46.97 -1.45 12.69
N LYS A 465 47.50 -2.26 11.78
CA LYS A 465 48.82 -2.90 11.94
C LYS A 465 49.93 -1.97 11.53
N LEU A 466 50.94 -1.89 12.38
CA LEU A 466 52.14 -1.10 12.20
C LEU A 466 53.35 -2.01 12.39
N ASP A 467 54.21 -2.10 11.37
CA ASP A 467 55.44 -2.86 11.46
C ASP A 467 56.41 -2.21 12.46
N LYS A 468 57.36 -3.00 12.98
CA LYS A 468 58.41 -2.48 13.87
C LYS A 468 59.26 -1.42 13.16
N GLY A 469 59.40 -0.25 13.77
CA GLY A 469 60.02 0.93 13.16
C GLY A 469 59.14 1.68 12.15
N ASP A 470 57.86 1.36 11.99
CA ASP A 470 56.93 2.12 11.13
C ASP A 470 56.59 3.49 11.74
N THR A 471 56.11 4.41 10.90
CA THR A 471 55.60 5.72 11.31
C THR A 471 54.33 6.06 10.53
N ARG A 472 53.21 6.08 11.24
CA ARG A 472 51.87 6.37 10.72
C ARG A 472 51.51 7.83 10.93
N ARG A 473 51.06 8.53 9.89
CA ARG A 473 50.67 9.95 9.95
C ARG A 473 49.15 10.04 9.88
N LEU A 474 48.53 10.68 10.87
CA LEU A 474 47.08 10.78 11.05
C LEU A 474 46.67 12.24 11.24
N ARG A 475 45.42 12.56 10.92
CA ARG A 475 44.82 13.86 11.27
C ARG A 475 43.39 13.70 11.77
N VAL A 476 42.94 14.70 12.53
CA VAL A 476 41.55 14.90 12.93
C VAL A 476 40.98 16.05 12.10
N GLN A 477 39.79 15.87 11.54
CA GLN A 477 39.06 16.91 10.83
C GLN A 477 37.58 16.93 11.22
N LEU A 478 36.89 18.06 11.03
CA LEU A 478 35.47 18.22 11.38
C LEU A 478 34.80 19.31 10.53
N ASP A 479 33.47 19.37 10.56
CA ASP A 479 32.70 20.45 9.92
C ASP A 479 32.33 21.52 10.97
N ILE A 480 32.40 22.81 10.58
CA ILE A 480 31.98 23.95 11.41
C ILE A 480 30.51 24.28 11.13
N ILE A 481 29.70 24.44 12.17
CA ILE A 481 28.26 24.74 12.07
C ILE A 481 27.77 25.87 12.99
N GLY A 482 28.63 26.41 13.85
CA GLY A 482 28.30 27.51 14.76
C GLY A 482 29.56 28.15 15.37
N GLY A 483 29.42 28.79 16.51
CA GLY A 483 30.56 29.20 17.35
C GLY A 483 31.42 30.35 16.82
N THR A 484 30.88 31.29 16.05
CA THR A 484 31.63 32.47 15.57
C THR A 484 32.34 33.19 16.73
N GLY A 485 33.65 33.45 16.57
CA GLY A 485 34.52 34.04 17.61
C GLY A 485 34.98 33.07 18.71
N LEU A 486 34.53 31.81 18.69
CA LEU A 486 35.00 30.75 19.59
C LEU A 486 36.13 29.93 18.93
N GLN A 487 36.80 29.11 19.74
CA GLN A 487 37.96 28.33 19.32
C GLN A 487 37.66 26.83 19.29
N VAL A 488 38.13 26.14 18.25
CA VAL A 488 37.97 24.69 18.06
C VAL A 488 39.32 23.99 17.89
N ASN A 489 39.48 22.86 18.56
CA ASN A 489 40.63 21.95 18.54
C ASN A 489 40.16 20.52 18.95
N ALA A 490 41.00 19.50 18.74
CA ALA A 490 40.72 18.13 19.16
C ALA A 490 41.99 17.43 19.71
N ASP A 491 42.05 17.16 21.01
CA ASP A 491 43.23 16.63 21.70
C ASP A 491 43.22 15.10 21.81
N LEU A 492 44.39 14.47 21.67
CA LEU A 492 44.59 13.01 21.78
C LEU A 492 45.04 12.57 23.20
N MET A 493 45.13 13.51 24.14
CA MET A 493 45.65 13.30 25.50
C MET A 493 44.73 13.85 26.58
N ASP A 494 44.76 13.20 27.73
CA ASP A 494 43.96 13.52 28.92
C ASP A 494 44.86 13.38 30.16
N GLY A 495 45.61 14.46 30.43
CA GLY A 495 46.78 14.46 31.32
C GLY A 495 47.99 13.82 30.65
N ASP A 496 48.74 13.00 31.39
CA ASP A 496 49.90 12.25 30.89
C ASP A 496 49.52 10.98 30.10
N ASP A 497 48.27 10.83 29.66
CA ASP A 497 47.74 9.59 29.07
C ASP A 497 47.24 9.78 27.63
N VAL A 498 47.91 9.10 26.70
CA VAL A 498 47.48 8.96 25.30
C VAL A 498 46.18 8.15 25.25
N LEU A 499 45.15 8.69 24.59
CA LEU A 499 43.82 8.08 24.52
C LEU A 499 43.68 6.98 23.44
N MET A 500 44.67 6.08 23.40
CA MET A 500 44.79 5.00 22.43
C MET A 500 44.86 3.63 23.12
N SER A 501 44.34 2.58 22.47
CA SER A 501 44.60 1.19 22.85
C SER A 501 45.44 0.52 21.76
N VAL A 502 46.64 0.08 22.12
CA VAL A 502 47.62 -0.55 21.22
C VAL A 502 48.25 -1.77 21.89
N LYS A 503 48.61 -2.76 21.07
CA LYS A 503 48.97 -4.11 21.52
C LYS A 503 50.13 -4.68 20.70
N GLY A 504 51.10 -5.29 21.38
CA GLY A 504 52.21 -6.00 20.73
C GLY A 504 51.77 -7.30 20.05
N ASP A 505 52.11 -7.47 18.78
CA ASP A 505 51.71 -8.64 17.97
C ASP A 505 52.49 -9.92 18.31
N THR A 506 53.68 -9.81 18.94
CA THR A 506 54.52 -10.97 19.30
C THR A 506 54.14 -11.55 20.65
N TYR A 507 53.95 -10.70 21.66
CA TYR A 507 53.69 -11.13 23.04
C TYR A 507 52.23 -10.97 23.48
N GLY A 508 51.44 -10.16 22.77
CA GLY A 508 50.01 -10.01 23.03
C GLY A 508 49.64 -9.13 24.23
N PHE A 509 50.61 -8.44 24.84
CA PHE A 509 50.38 -7.45 25.89
C PHE A 509 49.89 -6.12 25.29
N TYR A 510 49.03 -5.40 26.01
CA TYR A 510 48.80 -3.99 25.70
C TYR A 510 50.04 -3.19 26.13
N ILE A 511 50.41 -2.22 25.31
CA ILE A 511 51.51 -1.30 25.56
C ILE A 511 50.88 0.00 26.08
N THR A 512 51.47 0.62 27.10
CA THR A 512 51.16 2.02 27.43
C THR A 512 51.85 2.89 26.38
N PRO A 513 51.13 3.65 25.52
CA PRO A 513 51.79 4.54 24.57
C PRO A 513 52.42 5.71 25.31
N ASP A 514 53.66 6.06 24.98
CA ASP A 514 54.32 7.25 25.49
C ASP A 514 54.02 8.47 24.59
N GLY A 515 54.11 9.67 25.16
CA GLY A 515 54.15 10.94 24.45
C GLY A 515 55.03 11.98 25.14
N ASN A 516 55.87 11.58 26.10
CA ASN A 516 56.67 12.47 26.94
C ASN A 516 58.18 12.13 26.88
N ASP A 517 58.69 11.82 25.68
CA ASP A 517 60.13 11.72 25.43
C ASP A 517 60.79 13.11 25.55
N ALA A 518 61.23 13.41 26.77
CA ALA A 518 61.95 14.63 27.13
C ALA A 518 63.31 14.82 26.42
N THR A 519 63.73 13.90 25.54
CA THR A 519 64.92 14.06 24.69
C THR A 519 64.62 14.60 23.29
N PHE A 520 63.35 14.66 22.88
CA PHE A 520 62.96 15.08 21.53
C PHE A 520 61.89 16.19 21.47
N TRP A 521 61.53 16.80 22.60
CA TRP A 521 60.53 17.86 22.67
C TRP A 521 61.02 19.05 23.53
N THR A 522 60.75 20.29 23.12
CA THR A 522 61.20 21.51 23.84
C THR A 522 60.11 22.58 24.07
N ASP A 523 58.86 22.34 23.68
CA ASP A 523 57.72 23.23 23.96
C ASP A 523 56.43 22.46 24.30
N THR A 524 55.47 23.06 25.00
CA THR A 524 54.66 22.38 26.04
C THR A 524 53.63 21.30 25.66
N ASN A 525 53.34 21.03 24.38
CA ASN A 525 52.16 20.24 24.00
C ASN A 525 52.52 18.84 23.49
N ASN A 526 52.19 17.80 24.27
CA ASN A 526 52.62 16.40 24.12
C ASN A 526 51.71 15.50 23.25
N GLY A 527 50.68 16.05 22.62
CA GLY A 527 49.58 15.30 21.97
C GLY A 527 48.24 16.05 21.98
N LEU A 528 48.21 17.20 22.66
CA LEU A 528 47.29 18.30 22.42
C LEU A 528 47.54 18.88 21.01
N GLY A 529 46.51 19.43 20.36
CA GLY A 529 46.66 20.16 19.11
C GLY A 529 47.58 21.36 19.26
N ASN A 530 48.38 21.64 18.23
CA ASN A 530 49.42 22.70 18.28
C ASN A 530 48.79 24.11 18.29
N ALA A 531 47.65 24.30 17.62
CA ALA A 531 46.94 25.57 17.60
C ALA A 531 45.42 25.40 17.68
N GLU A 532 44.79 26.16 18.56
CA GLU A 532 43.36 26.44 18.54
C GLU A 532 43.00 27.23 17.26
N GLN A 533 41.93 26.83 16.55
CA GLN A 533 41.44 27.59 15.39
C GLN A 533 40.27 28.48 15.80
N THR A 534 40.34 29.77 15.49
CA THR A 534 39.28 30.73 15.82
C THR A 534 38.27 30.80 14.69
N ILE A 535 37.01 30.45 14.96
CA ILE A 535 35.95 30.47 13.95
C ILE A 535 35.65 31.93 13.57
N ASN A 536 35.85 32.29 12.30
CA ASN A 536 36.11 33.67 11.88
C ASN A 536 34.84 34.50 11.61
N SER A 537 33.85 33.97 10.89
CA SER A 537 32.59 34.65 10.58
C SER A 537 31.43 33.68 10.37
N GLY A 538 30.20 34.20 10.41
CA GLY A 538 29.00 33.45 10.04
C GLY A 538 28.88 33.16 8.55
N ALA A 539 27.93 32.28 8.19
CA ALA A 539 27.62 31.94 6.80
C ALA A 539 26.27 32.50 6.34
N VAL A 540 26.17 32.80 5.04
CA VAL A 540 24.88 33.03 4.37
C VAL A 540 24.80 32.17 3.11
N THR A 541 23.71 31.43 2.96
CA THR A 541 23.40 30.65 1.75
C THR A 541 22.06 31.08 1.17
N VAL A 542 22.06 31.48 -0.10
CA VAL A 542 20.89 31.83 -0.90
C VAL A 542 20.41 30.60 -1.67
N VAL A 543 19.13 30.25 -1.55
CA VAL A 543 18.50 29.22 -2.38
C VAL A 543 17.15 29.71 -2.92
N LYS A 544 16.72 29.16 -4.07
CA LYS A 544 15.36 29.39 -4.56
C LYS A 544 14.37 28.75 -3.58
N SER A 545 13.48 29.57 -3.04
CA SER A 545 12.48 29.10 -2.09
C SER A 545 11.45 28.20 -2.75
N THR A 546 10.96 27.21 -1.98
CA THR A 546 9.77 26.42 -2.34
C THR A 546 8.50 27.28 -2.45
N SER A 547 8.51 28.51 -1.93
CA SER A 547 7.46 29.51 -2.07
C SER A 547 7.54 30.35 -3.36
N THR A 548 8.54 30.14 -4.23
CA THR A 548 8.58 30.77 -5.56
C THR A 548 7.36 30.31 -6.40
N PRO A 549 6.65 31.23 -7.10
CA PRO A 549 5.57 30.87 -8.01
C PRO A 549 5.96 29.75 -8.99
N ALA A 550 5.05 28.82 -9.27
CA ALA A 550 5.30 27.80 -10.30
C ALA A 550 5.48 28.46 -11.68
N THR A 551 6.13 27.79 -12.63
CA THR A 551 6.14 28.25 -14.03
C THR A 551 4.72 28.25 -14.57
N GLY A 552 4.26 29.42 -15.01
CA GLY A 552 2.88 29.69 -15.43
C GLY A 552 2.72 31.15 -15.84
N ASN A 553 1.47 31.62 -15.87
CA ASN A 553 1.14 32.97 -16.32
C ASN A 553 1.13 33.98 -15.16
N ILE A 554 1.53 35.22 -15.44
CA ILE A 554 1.32 36.42 -14.59
C ILE A 554 0.55 37.48 -15.35
N ALA A 555 -0.07 38.41 -14.61
CA ALA A 555 -0.92 39.45 -15.16
C ALA A 555 -0.12 40.69 -15.55
N GLN A 556 -0.73 41.50 -16.43
CA GLN A 556 -0.33 42.88 -16.71
C GLN A 556 -0.88 43.79 -15.60
N ALA A 557 -0.22 43.79 -14.45
CA ALA A 557 -0.73 44.40 -13.21
C ALA A 557 0.41 44.80 -12.25
N ASP A 558 0.05 45.57 -11.22
CA ASP A 558 0.95 45.97 -10.13
C ASP A 558 1.29 44.77 -9.20
N ASP A 559 2.39 44.89 -8.44
CA ASP A 559 2.80 43.98 -7.35
C ASP A 559 2.83 42.47 -7.69
N GLN A 560 3.09 42.11 -8.95
CA GLN A 560 3.22 40.72 -9.39
C GLN A 560 4.44 40.06 -8.76
N THR A 561 4.23 38.88 -8.17
CA THR A 561 5.33 38.11 -7.55
C THR A 561 6.10 37.34 -8.61
N VAL A 562 7.40 37.62 -8.72
CA VAL A 562 8.28 37.01 -9.74
C VAL A 562 9.08 35.83 -9.16
N ALA A 563 9.62 35.97 -7.95
CA ALA A 563 10.38 34.92 -7.27
C ALA A 563 10.35 35.06 -5.73
N VAL A 564 10.73 34.01 -5.02
CA VAL A 564 11.00 34.01 -3.58
C VAL A 564 12.30 33.28 -3.31
N PHE A 565 13.20 33.87 -2.55
CA PHE A 565 14.50 33.30 -2.17
C PHE A 565 14.54 33.09 -0.66
N ASP A 566 15.04 31.92 -0.24
CA ASP A 566 15.36 31.64 1.14
C ASP A 566 16.84 31.98 1.38
N LEU A 567 17.13 32.86 2.34
CA LEU A 567 18.46 33.20 2.83
C LEU A 567 18.68 32.50 4.18
N VAL A 568 19.53 31.48 4.17
CA VAL A 568 19.91 30.70 5.36
C VAL A 568 21.13 31.34 6.01
N VAL A 569 20.94 31.93 7.18
CA VAL A 569 21.97 32.59 7.99
C VAL A 569 22.44 31.63 9.08
N GLN A 570 23.75 31.48 9.28
CA GLN A 570 24.38 30.57 10.24
C GLN A 570 25.52 31.27 11.00
N GLY A 571 25.81 30.82 12.22
CA GLY A 571 26.82 31.45 13.09
C GLY A 571 26.26 32.66 13.86
N GLU A 572 26.10 33.79 13.18
CA GLU A 572 25.76 35.09 13.77
C GLU A 572 24.59 35.80 13.05
N GLU A 573 24.01 36.84 13.67
CA GLU A 573 23.10 37.76 12.97
C GLU A 573 23.88 38.53 11.88
N VAL A 574 23.25 38.76 10.72
CA VAL A 574 23.90 39.43 9.58
C VAL A 574 23.17 40.69 9.15
N LYS A 575 23.95 41.68 8.72
CA LYS A 575 23.49 42.96 8.17
C LYS A 575 23.87 43.04 6.70
N ILE A 576 22.86 43.11 5.84
CA ILE A 576 22.99 43.32 4.40
C ILE A 576 22.83 44.81 4.12
N THR A 577 23.71 45.37 3.28
CA THR A 577 23.75 46.81 2.96
C THR A 577 23.65 47.12 1.46
N SER A 578 23.72 46.08 0.62
CA SER A 578 23.39 46.11 -0.80
C SER A 578 22.82 44.76 -1.20
N THR A 579 21.79 44.79 -2.04
CA THR A 579 21.14 43.60 -2.62
C THR A 579 20.82 43.88 -4.09
N ARG A 580 21.41 43.15 -5.03
CA ARG A 580 21.04 43.19 -6.45
C ARG A 580 20.21 41.97 -6.81
N ILE A 581 19.03 42.21 -7.40
CA ILE A 581 18.27 41.19 -8.12
C ILE A 581 18.43 41.45 -9.62
N SER A 582 18.77 40.42 -10.38
CA SER A 582 18.89 40.48 -11.84
C SER A 582 17.68 39.80 -12.49
N PHE A 583 17.30 40.25 -13.69
CA PHE A 583 16.07 39.83 -14.37
C PHE A 583 16.38 39.37 -15.80
N ASN A 584 15.92 38.17 -16.13
CA ASN A 584 15.95 37.63 -17.49
C ASN A 584 14.57 37.90 -18.12
N LEU A 585 14.57 38.62 -19.24
CA LEU A 585 13.38 39.22 -19.89
C LEU A 585 13.11 38.66 -21.29
N VAL A 586 14.14 38.16 -21.98
CA VAL A 586 14.12 37.52 -23.32
C VAL A 586 13.60 38.41 -24.46
N THR A 587 12.32 38.79 -24.44
CA THR A 587 11.64 39.69 -25.40
C THR A 587 11.01 40.91 -24.76
N MET A 588 10.74 40.85 -23.45
CA MET A 588 10.25 41.96 -22.65
C MET A 588 11.34 43.03 -22.47
N THR A 589 10.96 44.29 -22.32
CA THR A 589 11.90 45.41 -22.10
C THR A 589 11.94 45.83 -20.63
N GLU A 590 13.05 46.43 -20.22
CA GLU A 590 13.29 46.85 -18.82
C GLU A 590 12.32 47.97 -18.39
N GLY A 591 11.78 48.73 -19.34
CA GLY A 591 10.78 49.77 -19.09
C GLY A 591 9.38 49.24 -18.80
N GLU A 592 9.12 47.97 -19.09
CA GLU A 592 7.84 47.29 -18.82
C GLU A 592 7.80 46.60 -17.44
N VAL A 593 8.91 46.66 -16.68
CA VAL A 593 9.04 46.09 -15.33
C VAL A 593 9.51 47.18 -14.36
N THR A 594 8.59 47.69 -13.53
CA THR A 594 8.82 48.87 -12.69
C THR A 594 8.51 48.60 -11.22
N ASN A 595 8.80 49.59 -10.35
CA ASN A 595 8.37 49.60 -8.95
C ASN A 595 8.80 48.36 -8.14
N ILE A 596 9.97 47.77 -8.46
CA ILE A 596 10.40 46.47 -7.93
C ILE A 596 10.66 46.59 -6.43
N LYS A 597 10.01 45.74 -5.62
CA LYS A 597 10.13 45.73 -4.15
C LYS A 597 10.65 44.38 -3.65
N LEU A 598 11.36 44.41 -2.53
CA LEU A 598 11.66 43.23 -1.73
C LEU A 598 10.73 43.20 -0.51
N LEU A 599 10.01 42.09 -0.33
CA LEU A 599 9.13 41.86 0.82
C LEU A 599 9.66 40.68 1.68
N ASP A 600 9.32 40.66 2.96
CA ASP A 600 9.57 39.51 3.84
C ASP A 600 8.50 38.39 3.70
N LYS A 601 8.62 37.33 4.50
CA LYS A 601 7.67 36.20 4.56
C LYS A 601 6.23 36.58 4.94
N ASP A 602 6.03 37.69 5.65
CA ASP A 602 4.73 38.15 6.12
C ASP A 602 4.14 39.21 5.17
N GLY A 603 4.90 39.64 4.16
CA GLY A 603 4.52 40.64 3.16
C GLY A 603 4.92 42.07 3.49
N ASN A 604 5.74 42.31 4.52
CA ASN A 604 6.22 43.66 4.85
C ASN A 604 7.32 44.09 3.87
N LEU A 605 7.35 45.37 3.50
CA LEU A 605 8.40 45.97 2.67
C LEU A 605 9.74 46.01 3.43
N ILE A 606 10.77 45.36 2.88
CA ILE A 606 12.14 45.36 3.45
C ILE A 606 13.16 46.11 2.60
N ALA A 607 12.91 46.32 1.29
CA ALA A 607 13.72 47.21 0.45
C ALA A 607 12.94 47.70 -0.78
N GLY A 608 13.33 48.88 -1.31
CA GLY A 608 12.69 49.50 -2.47
C GLY A 608 11.50 50.40 -2.13
N PRO A 609 10.66 50.76 -3.13
CA PRO A 609 10.69 50.30 -4.52
C PRO A 609 11.87 50.83 -5.34
N LYS A 610 12.19 50.17 -6.45
CA LYS A 610 13.18 50.60 -7.43
C LYS A 610 12.85 50.13 -8.85
N ASP A 611 13.03 51.00 -9.84
CA ASP A 611 12.87 50.65 -11.26
C ASP A 611 14.13 49.94 -11.82
N MET A 612 13.94 49.20 -12.91
CA MET A 612 15.01 48.38 -13.50
C MET A 612 16.11 49.21 -14.16
N ASN A 613 17.36 48.78 -14.00
CA ASN A 613 18.51 49.33 -14.71
C ASN A 613 18.67 48.66 -16.08
N THR A 614 18.77 49.48 -17.13
CA THR A 614 18.99 49.10 -18.54
C THR A 614 20.47 48.73 -18.81
N THR A 615 21.03 47.82 -18.01
CA THR A 615 22.42 47.38 -18.14
C THR A 615 22.49 45.89 -17.87
N ASP A 616 22.82 45.14 -18.92
CA ASP A 616 23.06 43.69 -18.89
C ASP A 616 23.93 43.30 -17.70
N VAL A 617 23.46 42.33 -16.91
CA VAL A 617 24.28 41.61 -15.92
C VAL A 617 24.61 40.25 -16.52
N THR A 618 25.90 39.94 -16.62
CA THR A 618 26.35 38.57 -16.92
C THR A 618 26.42 37.80 -15.61
N GLY A 619 25.59 36.75 -15.47
CA GLY A 619 25.62 35.84 -14.33
C GLY A 619 26.75 34.83 -14.40
N ALA A 620 26.92 34.07 -13.31
CA ALA A 620 28.02 33.13 -13.15
C ALA A 620 28.00 31.97 -14.17
N ASP A 621 26.81 31.49 -14.54
CA ASP A 621 26.64 30.46 -15.59
C ASP A 621 26.70 31.06 -17.01
N SER A 622 27.12 32.34 -17.12
CA SER A 622 27.15 33.14 -18.34
C SER A 622 25.76 33.46 -18.95
N THR A 623 24.69 33.38 -18.15
CA THR A 623 23.38 33.94 -18.55
C THR A 623 23.50 35.46 -18.69
N THR A 624 22.88 36.02 -19.73
CA THR A 624 22.62 37.47 -19.80
C THR A 624 21.29 37.72 -19.10
N PHE A 625 21.30 38.64 -18.14
CA PHE A 625 20.11 39.21 -17.51
C PHE A 625 19.97 40.62 -18.05
N GLU A 626 18.93 40.89 -18.83
CA GLU A 626 18.74 42.14 -19.57
C GLU A 626 18.54 43.38 -18.67
N GLY A 627 18.21 43.18 -17.39
CA GLY A 627 18.20 44.28 -16.42
C GLY A 627 18.36 43.84 -14.96
N SER A 628 18.50 44.82 -14.06
CA SER A 628 18.69 44.56 -12.62
C SER A 628 18.21 45.68 -11.70
N ALA A 629 17.88 45.34 -10.46
CA ALA A 629 17.52 46.28 -9.39
C ALA A 629 18.46 46.12 -8.19
N THR A 630 19.31 47.11 -7.94
CA THR A 630 20.21 47.14 -6.77
C THR A 630 19.65 48.03 -5.66
N PHE A 631 19.21 47.42 -4.58
CA PHE A 631 18.77 48.07 -3.35
C PHE A 631 19.97 48.41 -2.47
N THR A 632 19.91 49.53 -1.76
CA THR A 632 20.93 49.97 -0.78
C THR A 632 20.33 50.21 0.60
N ASP A 633 19.18 49.60 0.85
CA ASP A 633 18.49 49.58 2.14
C ASP A 633 19.25 48.62 3.09
N THR A 634 19.32 48.97 4.38
CA THR A 634 19.98 48.13 5.37
C THR A 634 18.99 47.11 5.93
N ILE A 635 19.18 45.83 5.59
CA ILE A 635 18.37 44.71 6.06
C ILE A 635 19.17 43.95 7.13
N ILE A 636 18.52 43.55 8.23
CA ILE A 636 19.13 42.70 9.27
C ILE A 636 18.36 41.38 9.30
N PHE A 637 19.09 40.27 9.24
CA PHE A 637 18.52 38.93 9.30
C PHE A 637 19.16 38.11 10.44
N PRO A 638 18.35 37.56 11.37
CA PRO A 638 18.84 36.67 12.41
C PRO A 638 19.22 35.30 11.84
N VAL A 639 20.00 34.54 12.63
CA VAL A 639 20.33 33.13 12.36
C VAL A 639 19.06 32.31 12.10
N GLY A 640 19.08 31.52 11.02
CA GLY A 640 17.94 30.75 10.52
C GLY A 640 17.59 31.08 9.06
N THR A 641 16.46 30.55 8.60
CA THR A 641 15.97 30.76 7.23
C THR A 641 15.07 31.99 7.15
N ASN A 642 15.50 32.98 6.40
CA ASN A 642 14.81 34.24 6.14
C ASN A 642 14.31 34.27 4.69
N GLN A 643 13.23 34.98 4.37
CA GLN A 643 12.70 35.05 3.00
C GLN A 643 12.76 36.44 2.40
N ILE A 644 13.17 36.50 1.13
CA ILE A 644 13.05 37.66 0.25
C ILE A 644 12.09 37.30 -0.88
N LYS A 645 10.90 37.89 -0.87
CA LYS A 645 9.92 37.84 -1.94
C LYS A 645 10.13 39.03 -2.88
N VAL A 646 10.39 38.75 -4.16
CA VAL A 646 10.55 39.76 -5.21
C VAL A 646 9.20 40.02 -5.88
N VAL A 647 8.73 41.26 -5.83
CA VAL A 647 7.53 41.73 -6.55
C VAL A 647 7.87 42.90 -7.47
N ALA A 648 7.13 43.04 -8.58
CA ALA A 648 7.30 44.11 -9.56
C ALA A 648 5.97 44.43 -10.25
N ASP A 649 5.84 45.65 -10.77
CA ASP A 649 4.67 46.07 -11.56
C ASP A 649 4.95 45.80 -13.05
N ILE A 650 4.00 45.14 -13.73
CA ILE A 650 4.11 44.62 -15.10
C ILE A 650 3.22 45.45 -16.03
N ALA A 651 3.82 46.12 -17.01
CA ALA A 651 3.12 47.11 -17.84
C ALA A 651 2.03 46.51 -18.75
N THR A 652 0.99 47.31 -19.02
CA THR A 652 -0.23 46.91 -19.76
C THR A 652 -0.09 46.92 -21.28
N ASP A 653 1.02 47.43 -21.81
CA ASP A 653 1.38 47.44 -23.23
C ASP A 653 2.35 46.31 -23.64
N THR A 654 2.74 45.44 -22.69
CA THR A 654 3.57 44.25 -22.92
C THR A 654 2.97 43.26 -23.93
N SER A 655 3.82 42.50 -24.61
CA SER A 655 3.37 41.52 -25.60
C SER A 655 2.90 40.23 -24.95
N ALA A 656 1.74 39.72 -25.38
CA ALA A 656 1.23 38.45 -24.89
C ALA A 656 2.23 37.31 -25.19
N SER A 657 2.69 36.63 -24.15
CA SER A 657 3.78 35.63 -24.15
C SER A 657 5.21 36.15 -23.99
N ASP A 658 5.43 37.41 -23.62
CA ASP A 658 6.67 37.86 -22.99
C ASP A 658 6.94 37.07 -21.69
N THR A 659 8.20 37.04 -21.22
CA THR A 659 8.60 36.21 -20.07
C THR A 659 9.51 36.95 -19.11
N ILE A 660 9.40 36.63 -17.81
CA ILE A 660 10.25 37.21 -16.77
C ILE A 660 10.71 36.16 -15.75
N ALA A 661 11.99 36.22 -15.37
CA ALA A 661 12.54 35.49 -14.22
C ALA A 661 13.51 36.37 -13.43
N ALA A 662 13.29 36.49 -12.12
CA ALA A 662 14.21 37.13 -11.19
C ALA A 662 15.28 36.14 -10.71
N SER A 663 16.48 36.63 -10.41
CA SER A 663 17.64 35.82 -10.00
C SER A 663 18.61 36.58 -9.09
N PHE A 664 19.33 35.84 -8.26
CA PHE A 664 20.70 36.23 -7.87
C PHE A 664 21.66 35.64 -8.91
N ALA A 665 22.25 36.51 -9.71
CA ALA A 665 23.12 36.16 -10.84
C ALA A 665 24.51 35.68 -10.39
N ASP A 666 24.97 36.16 -9.23
CA ASP A 666 26.04 35.56 -8.42
C ASP A 666 25.89 36.07 -6.98
N ALA A 667 25.53 35.20 -6.04
CA ALA A 667 25.15 35.60 -4.69
C ALA A 667 26.26 36.37 -3.95
N ASP A 668 27.53 36.01 -4.18
CA ASP A 668 28.71 36.68 -3.60
C ASP A 668 28.82 38.15 -4.04
N THR A 669 28.51 38.44 -5.31
CA THR A 669 28.62 39.80 -5.86
C THR A 669 27.32 40.61 -5.78
N ASP A 670 26.18 39.94 -5.62
CA ASP A 670 24.86 40.55 -5.52
C ASP A 670 24.51 41.02 -4.11
N LEU A 671 25.14 40.45 -3.07
CA LEU A 671 24.90 40.78 -1.67
C LEU A 671 26.15 41.44 -1.04
N THR A 672 25.96 42.49 -0.23
CA THR A 672 27.04 43.05 0.61
C THR A 672 26.71 42.87 2.07
N ILE A 673 27.29 41.83 2.68
CA ILE A 673 26.95 41.31 4.00
C ILE A 673 28.07 41.60 5.01
N THR A 674 27.69 41.97 6.23
CA THR A 674 28.61 42.06 7.37
C THR A 674 28.01 41.35 8.57
N GLY A 675 28.78 40.49 9.22
CA GLY A 675 28.43 39.89 10.51
C GLY A 675 28.18 40.96 11.57
N MET A 676 27.23 40.73 12.48
CA MET A 676 26.89 41.67 13.56
C MET A 676 27.71 41.43 14.84
N GLU A 677 28.31 40.26 15.00
CA GLU A 677 29.16 39.90 16.14
C GLU A 677 30.65 39.91 15.76
N SER A 678 31.00 39.31 14.62
CA SER A 678 32.38 39.31 14.09
C SER A 678 32.79 40.68 13.51
N ASN A 679 31.84 41.44 12.97
CA ASN A 679 32.06 42.60 12.10
C ASN A 679 32.92 42.26 10.85
N ASN A 680 33.02 40.99 10.48
CA ASN A 680 33.68 40.54 9.25
C ASN A 680 32.74 40.65 8.04
N THR A 681 33.30 40.71 6.83
CA THR A 681 32.54 40.61 5.58
C THR A 681 32.24 39.14 5.32
N ILE A 682 31.00 38.80 4.99
CA ILE A 682 30.56 37.42 4.72
C ILE A 682 30.27 37.28 3.22
N THR A 683 30.94 36.35 2.56
CA THR A 683 30.61 35.92 1.19
C THR A 683 29.35 35.07 1.22
N ALA A 684 28.38 35.39 0.37
CA ALA A 684 27.17 34.58 0.24
C ALA A 684 27.41 33.39 -0.71
N THR A 685 26.82 32.25 -0.36
CA THR A 685 26.87 31.01 -1.15
C THR A 685 25.54 30.77 -1.88
N PRO A 686 25.51 30.13 -3.06
CA PRO A 686 26.67 29.75 -3.86
C PRO A 686 27.31 30.98 -4.52
N GLY A 687 28.63 31.13 -4.34
CA GLY A 687 29.42 32.03 -5.18
C GLY A 687 29.70 31.34 -6.52
N ALA A 688 29.70 32.12 -7.60
CA ALA A 688 29.88 31.64 -8.96
C ALA A 688 28.87 30.55 -9.41
N ALA A 689 27.60 30.66 -9.01
CA ALA A 689 26.46 29.95 -9.63
C ALA A 689 25.17 30.78 -9.55
N GLU A 690 24.26 30.63 -10.52
CA GLU A 690 23.01 31.42 -10.57
C GLU A 690 21.87 30.81 -9.73
N VAL A 691 21.26 31.63 -8.86
CA VAL A 691 20.06 31.25 -8.09
C VAL A 691 18.82 31.88 -8.74
N THR A 692 18.41 31.30 -9.87
CA THR A 692 17.30 31.80 -10.69
C THR A 692 15.93 31.25 -10.29
N GLY A 693 14.93 32.13 -10.26
CA GLY A 693 13.51 31.85 -10.04
C GLY A 693 12.88 30.92 -11.09
N ASN A 694 11.56 30.75 -11.04
CA ASN A 694 10.81 30.04 -12.09
C ASN A 694 10.32 31.06 -13.13
N VAL A 695 10.60 30.82 -14.41
CA VAL A 695 10.13 31.68 -15.50
C VAL A 695 8.61 31.82 -15.46
N GLN A 696 8.13 33.07 -15.45
CA GLN A 696 6.73 33.46 -15.58
C GLN A 696 6.47 33.96 -17.01
N THR A 697 5.24 33.82 -17.50
CA THR A 697 4.80 34.29 -18.83
C THR A 697 3.75 35.38 -18.67
N VAL A 698 3.89 36.52 -19.33
CA VAL A 698 2.93 37.63 -19.25
C VAL A 698 1.71 37.34 -20.14
N LYS A 699 0.51 37.47 -19.54
CA LYS A 699 -0.81 37.31 -20.18
C LYS A 699 -1.80 38.34 -19.63
N ALA A 700 -2.79 38.69 -20.45
CA ALA A 700 -3.99 39.37 -19.99
C ALA A 700 -4.92 38.41 -19.20
N GLY A 701 -5.97 38.93 -18.59
CA GLY A 701 -7.07 38.10 -18.08
C GLY A 701 -7.83 37.43 -19.24
N ASP A 702 -8.25 36.18 -19.05
CA ASP A 702 -8.85 35.33 -20.10
C ASP A 702 -9.86 34.33 -19.49
N LEU A 703 -10.91 33.95 -20.23
CA LEU A 703 -11.89 32.94 -19.80
C LEU A 703 -12.67 32.32 -20.98
N ASP A 704 -12.50 31.01 -21.20
CA ASP A 704 -13.39 30.23 -22.09
C ASP A 704 -14.68 29.82 -21.34
N LEU A 705 -15.84 29.97 -22.00
CA LEU A 705 -17.13 29.42 -21.54
C LEU A 705 -17.51 28.20 -22.39
N ILE A 706 -17.14 27.00 -21.95
CA ILE A 706 -17.22 25.79 -22.76
C ILE A 706 -18.46 24.96 -22.37
N SER A 707 -19.50 24.99 -23.20
CA SER A 707 -20.70 24.14 -23.06
C SER A 707 -20.39 22.71 -23.52
N LEU A 708 -20.27 21.79 -22.56
CA LEU A 708 -19.70 20.45 -22.75
C LEU A 708 -20.66 19.51 -23.50
N ALA A 709 -20.09 18.45 -24.08
CA ALA A 709 -20.85 17.37 -24.71
C ALA A 709 -21.46 16.38 -23.68
N GLN A 710 -21.85 16.86 -22.49
CA GLN A 710 -22.42 16.08 -21.39
C GLN A 710 -23.52 16.90 -20.67
N PRO A 711 -24.58 16.26 -20.13
CA PRO A 711 -24.87 14.82 -20.22
C PRO A 711 -25.16 14.39 -21.67
N PRO A 712 -24.98 13.11 -22.03
CA PRO A 712 -25.09 12.68 -23.42
C PRO A 712 -26.50 12.89 -23.97
N ILE A 713 -26.62 13.09 -25.29
CA ILE A 713 -27.90 13.10 -26.00
C ILE A 713 -28.77 11.88 -25.61
N GLN A 714 -29.94 12.17 -25.06
CA GLN A 714 -30.89 11.18 -24.55
C GLN A 714 -32.32 11.71 -24.64
N SER A 715 -33.27 10.82 -24.38
CA SER A 715 -34.69 11.15 -24.28
C SER A 715 -35.08 11.38 -22.82
N ILE A 716 -35.95 12.35 -22.56
CA ILE A 716 -36.42 12.75 -21.23
C ILE A 716 -37.95 12.77 -21.15
N ALA A 717 -38.51 12.33 -20.03
CA ALA A 717 -39.95 12.37 -19.79
C ALA A 717 -40.44 13.82 -19.58
N LYS A 718 -41.60 14.18 -20.17
CA LYS A 718 -42.37 15.35 -19.71
C LYS A 718 -42.65 15.20 -18.22
N GLY A 719 -42.50 16.28 -17.45
CA GLY A 719 -42.64 16.24 -15.98
C GLY A 719 -41.37 15.86 -15.21
N VAL A 720 -40.23 15.61 -15.88
CA VAL A 720 -38.95 15.44 -15.18
C VAL A 720 -38.52 16.73 -14.48
N SER A 721 -38.11 16.62 -13.23
CA SER A 721 -37.67 17.73 -12.37
C SER A 721 -36.23 17.55 -11.91
N ASP A 722 -35.54 18.63 -11.54
CA ASP A 722 -34.12 18.64 -11.12
C ASP A 722 -33.19 17.97 -12.15
N PHE A 723 -33.51 18.11 -13.44
CA PHE A 723 -32.78 17.48 -14.53
C PHE A 723 -31.60 18.34 -15.01
N VAL A 724 -30.41 17.74 -15.07
CA VAL A 724 -29.20 18.39 -15.59
C VAL A 724 -29.27 18.44 -17.12
N PHE A 725 -29.60 19.60 -17.69
CA PHE A 725 -29.66 19.78 -19.14
C PHE A 725 -28.29 20.02 -19.78
N SER A 726 -27.36 20.66 -19.08
CA SER A 726 -26.04 21.01 -19.62
C SER A 726 -24.97 21.06 -18.55
N LEU A 727 -23.75 20.61 -18.88
CA LEU A 727 -22.55 20.81 -18.09
C LEU A 727 -21.63 21.82 -18.79
N VAL A 728 -21.01 22.71 -18.02
CA VAL A 728 -20.21 23.82 -18.55
C VAL A 728 -18.87 23.89 -17.83
N SER A 729 -17.81 24.29 -18.53
CA SER A 729 -16.51 24.62 -17.94
C SER A 729 -16.23 26.12 -18.13
N LEU A 730 -16.00 26.82 -17.03
CA LEU A 730 -15.40 28.15 -16.99
C LEU A 730 -13.88 27.95 -16.90
N ASP A 731 -13.14 28.09 -18.00
CA ASP A 731 -11.72 27.72 -18.07
C ASP A 731 -10.81 28.94 -18.19
N ALA A 732 -9.99 29.18 -17.17
CA ALA A 732 -9.02 30.29 -17.09
C ALA A 732 -7.57 29.78 -17.25
N SER A 733 -7.36 28.65 -17.95
CA SER A 733 -6.04 28.03 -18.08
C SER A 733 -5.02 28.87 -18.87
N ALA A 734 -5.48 29.73 -19.78
CA ALA A 734 -4.65 30.67 -20.53
C ALA A 734 -4.51 32.07 -19.89
N SER A 735 -5.28 32.36 -18.82
CA SER A 735 -5.32 33.66 -18.14
C SER A 735 -4.04 34.01 -17.36
N GLY A 736 -3.72 35.31 -17.28
CA GLY A 736 -2.69 35.89 -16.42
C GLY A 736 -3.11 36.12 -14.96
N GLU A 737 -4.42 36.18 -14.68
CA GLU A 737 -5.01 36.39 -13.35
C GLU A 737 -6.25 35.52 -13.11
N ASP A 738 -6.64 35.36 -11.84
CA ASP A 738 -7.92 34.75 -11.48
C ASP A 738 -9.08 35.56 -12.12
N ALA A 739 -10.00 34.90 -12.79
CA ALA A 739 -11.19 35.52 -13.35
C ALA A 739 -12.35 35.52 -12.32
N GLN A 740 -13.04 36.65 -12.17
CA GLN A 740 -14.18 36.81 -11.28
C GLN A 740 -15.48 36.96 -12.09
N VAL A 741 -16.30 35.91 -12.09
CA VAL A 741 -17.59 35.88 -12.80
C VAL A 741 -18.71 36.34 -11.87
N THR A 742 -19.56 37.24 -12.36
CA THR A 742 -20.66 37.86 -11.60
C THR A 742 -22.05 37.70 -12.23
N SER A 743 -22.10 37.43 -13.55
CA SER A 743 -23.32 37.04 -14.24
C SER A 743 -23.03 35.96 -15.29
N LEU A 744 -24.07 35.21 -15.69
CA LEU A 744 -24.02 34.17 -16.72
C LEU A 744 -25.30 34.21 -17.57
N THR A 745 -25.18 34.06 -18.90
CA THR A 745 -26.33 34.01 -19.82
C THR A 745 -26.52 32.59 -20.33
N VAL A 746 -27.60 31.95 -19.89
CA VAL A 746 -28.07 30.66 -20.39
C VAL A 746 -28.86 30.87 -21.69
N SER A 747 -28.69 29.98 -22.66
CA SER A 747 -29.50 29.92 -23.88
C SER A 747 -30.09 28.53 -24.07
N ASP A 748 -31.35 28.46 -24.47
CA ASP A 748 -31.98 27.26 -25.02
C ASP A 748 -32.13 27.39 -26.54
N VAL A 749 -31.68 26.36 -27.25
CA VAL A 749 -31.84 26.24 -28.70
C VAL A 749 -32.77 25.06 -28.99
N THR A 750 -33.96 25.38 -29.50
CA THR A 750 -35.05 24.39 -29.69
C THR A 750 -35.11 23.84 -31.11
N SER A 751 -35.67 22.64 -31.28
CA SER A 751 -36.05 22.14 -32.59
C SER A 751 -37.54 22.39 -32.90
N SER A 752 -37.95 22.15 -34.14
CA SER A 752 -39.17 22.71 -34.75
C SER A 752 -40.50 22.13 -34.23
N GLY A 753 -40.81 22.39 -32.96
CA GLY A 753 -42.06 22.03 -32.30
C GLY A 753 -42.02 22.13 -30.77
N ALA A 754 -40.84 22.13 -30.15
CA ALA A 754 -40.65 22.48 -28.73
C ALA A 754 -40.78 24.01 -28.50
N VAL A 755 -40.96 24.44 -27.25
CA VAL A 755 -41.10 25.85 -26.86
C VAL A 755 -40.21 26.13 -25.64
N PRO A 756 -39.36 27.17 -25.60
CA PRO A 756 -38.47 27.45 -24.46
C PRO A 756 -39.19 27.53 -23.11
N ALA A 757 -40.39 28.13 -23.07
CA ALA A 757 -41.26 28.18 -21.89
C ALA A 757 -41.90 26.83 -21.48
N ASP A 758 -41.48 25.70 -22.06
CA ASP A 758 -41.69 24.36 -21.50
C ASP A 758 -40.65 24.00 -20.41
N LEU A 759 -39.58 24.81 -20.25
CA LEU A 759 -38.56 24.67 -19.21
C LEU A 759 -38.76 25.68 -18.07
N ASP A 760 -39.12 25.15 -16.90
CA ASP A 760 -39.30 25.89 -15.64
C ASP A 760 -38.10 25.68 -14.69
N ASN A 761 -38.04 26.49 -13.63
CA ASN A 761 -37.09 26.34 -12.51
C ASN A 761 -35.61 26.16 -12.93
N ILE A 762 -35.14 26.98 -13.86
CA ILE A 762 -33.76 26.97 -14.33
C ILE A 762 -32.83 27.46 -13.21
N GLU A 763 -31.87 26.63 -12.83
CA GLU A 763 -30.86 26.89 -11.81
C GLU A 763 -29.44 26.65 -12.34
N ILE A 764 -28.48 27.40 -11.79
CA ILE A 764 -27.05 27.16 -12.05
C ILE A 764 -26.39 26.71 -10.75
N TRP A 765 -25.77 25.53 -10.79
CA TRP A 765 -25.00 24.92 -9.71
C TRP A 765 -23.53 24.79 -10.12
N ALA A 766 -22.61 24.94 -9.17
CA ALA A 766 -21.17 25.04 -9.42
C ALA A 766 -20.36 24.10 -8.51
N ASP A 767 -19.30 23.54 -9.08
CA ASP A 767 -18.23 22.75 -8.45
C ASP A 767 -17.26 23.74 -7.74
N LEU A 768 -17.54 24.06 -6.47
CA LEU A 768 -16.79 25.09 -5.70
C LEU A 768 -16.18 24.56 -4.39
N THR A 769 -16.55 23.36 -3.96
CA THR A 769 -16.06 22.75 -2.73
C THR A 769 -15.50 21.34 -2.98
N ALA A 770 -15.57 20.44 -2.00
CA ALA A 770 -15.19 19.03 -2.15
C ALA A 770 -16.31 18.09 -1.67
N GLU A 771 -17.54 18.62 -1.62
CA GLU A 771 -18.75 17.89 -1.25
C GLU A 771 -19.56 17.53 -2.51
N ASN A 772 -20.54 16.64 -2.36
CA ASN A 772 -21.47 16.27 -3.44
C ASN A 772 -22.84 16.89 -3.16
N SER A 773 -23.61 17.17 -4.21
CA SER A 773 -25.00 17.61 -4.08
C SER A 773 -25.93 16.48 -3.62
N SER A 774 -27.20 16.82 -3.34
CA SER A 774 -28.27 15.83 -3.07
C SER A 774 -28.54 14.87 -4.23
N ARG A 775 -28.17 15.22 -5.47
CA ARG A 775 -28.23 14.33 -6.65
C ARG A 775 -27.07 13.32 -6.69
N GLY A 776 -26.05 13.53 -5.86
CA GLY A 776 -24.81 12.73 -5.85
C GLY A 776 -23.75 13.17 -6.87
N ASP A 777 -24.01 14.22 -7.63
CA ASP A 777 -23.03 14.90 -8.50
C ASP A 777 -22.09 15.83 -7.69
N GLY A 778 -21.10 16.40 -8.38
CA GLY A 778 -20.19 17.44 -7.85
C GLY A 778 -20.60 18.86 -8.26
N TYR A 779 -21.90 19.15 -8.27
CA TYR A 779 -22.45 20.49 -8.51
C TYR A 779 -23.29 20.89 -7.30
N GLU A 780 -22.60 21.17 -6.21
CA GLU A 780 -23.14 21.26 -4.85
C GLU A 780 -23.42 22.69 -4.41
N THR A 781 -22.78 23.69 -5.02
CA THR A 781 -23.00 25.11 -4.68
C THR A 781 -23.90 25.80 -5.70
N ARG A 782 -25.15 26.07 -5.31
CA ARG A 782 -26.15 26.76 -6.14
C ARG A 782 -25.89 28.25 -6.25
N VAL A 783 -25.46 28.72 -7.42
CA VAL A 783 -25.03 30.11 -7.68
C VAL A 783 -26.10 30.98 -8.35
N ALA A 784 -27.15 30.41 -8.93
CA ALA A 784 -28.28 31.17 -9.48
C ALA A 784 -29.60 30.37 -9.52
N GLY A 785 -30.72 31.05 -9.75
CA GLY A 785 -32.07 30.47 -9.91
C GLY A 785 -32.96 30.49 -8.65
N PRO A 786 -34.20 29.96 -8.72
CA PRO A 786 -34.81 29.47 -9.96
C PRO A 786 -35.29 30.65 -10.80
N ASP A 787 -35.29 30.49 -12.11
CA ASP A 787 -35.92 31.43 -13.04
C ASP A 787 -36.47 30.65 -14.26
N PHE A 788 -37.12 31.31 -15.22
CA PHE A 788 -37.81 30.61 -16.32
C PHE A 788 -37.68 31.35 -17.66
N LEU A 789 -37.74 30.60 -18.77
CA LEU A 789 -37.80 31.18 -20.13
C LEU A 789 -39.25 31.57 -20.45
N ASP A 790 -39.48 32.76 -21.00
CA ASP A 790 -40.84 33.28 -21.25
C ASP A 790 -41.28 33.21 -22.73
N SER A 791 -40.37 32.83 -23.64
CA SER A 791 -40.69 32.63 -25.05
C SER A 791 -41.63 31.44 -25.26
N THR A 792 -42.89 31.76 -25.57
CA THR A 792 -43.92 30.82 -26.01
C THR A 792 -43.84 30.51 -27.52
N THR A 793 -42.67 30.71 -28.13
CA THR A 793 -42.47 30.59 -29.58
C THR A 793 -42.08 29.16 -29.98
N VAL A 794 -42.96 28.48 -30.71
CA VAL A 794 -42.74 27.11 -31.22
C VAL A 794 -41.55 27.07 -32.18
N GLY A 795 -40.50 26.33 -31.82
CA GLY A 795 -39.25 26.26 -32.58
C GLY A 795 -38.46 27.57 -32.61
N GLY A 796 -38.58 28.39 -31.56
CA GLY A 796 -37.74 29.57 -31.34
C GLY A 796 -36.70 29.32 -30.25
N ASP A 797 -35.56 29.97 -30.37
CA ASP A 797 -34.51 29.99 -29.34
C ASP A 797 -34.82 31.09 -28.30
N ASP A 798 -34.28 30.97 -27.08
CA ASP A 798 -34.42 31.98 -26.02
C ASP A 798 -33.16 32.08 -25.14
N THR A 799 -33.04 33.16 -24.37
CA THR A 799 -31.86 33.48 -23.53
C THR A 799 -32.24 34.16 -22.22
N ILE A 800 -31.67 33.72 -21.11
CA ILE A 800 -31.88 34.30 -19.78
C ILE A 800 -30.55 34.63 -19.08
N ALA A 801 -30.46 35.84 -18.53
CA ALA A 801 -29.26 36.38 -17.90
C ALA A 801 -29.36 36.36 -16.37
N PHE A 802 -28.62 35.46 -15.74
CA PHE A 802 -28.56 35.30 -14.29
C PHE A 802 -27.51 36.22 -13.67
N THR A 803 -27.91 37.03 -12.69
CA THR A 803 -26.97 37.61 -11.71
C THR A 803 -26.65 36.53 -10.67
N LEU A 804 -25.38 36.26 -10.40
CA LEU A 804 -25.01 35.22 -9.45
C LEU A 804 -25.22 35.68 -8.00
N THR A 805 -25.70 34.78 -7.13
CA THR A 805 -25.89 35.03 -5.70
C THR A 805 -24.57 35.19 -4.95
N GLN A 806 -23.50 34.61 -5.50
CA GLN A 806 -22.11 34.77 -5.09
C GLN A 806 -21.22 34.79 -6.34
N SER A 807 -20.21 35.66 -6.36
CA SER A 807 -19.24 35.71 -7.46
C SER A 807 -18.39 34.43 -7.50
N ILE A 808 -18.26 33.81 -8.67
CA ILE A 808 -17.34 32.69 -8.87
C ILE A 808 -15.94 33.26 -9.10
N THR A 809 -14.94 32.76 -8.38
CA THR A 809 -13.53 32.92 -8.75
C THR A 809 -13.08 31.69 -9.52
N VAL A 810 -12.66 31.84 -10.76
CA VAL A 810 -11.96 30.82 -11.55
C VAL A 810 -10.46 31.07 -11.38
N PRO A 811 -9.70 30.21 -10.69
CA PRO A 811 -8.27 30.42 -10.52
C PRO A 811 -7.52 30.30 -11.86
N LYS A 812 -6.52 31.15 -12.10
CA LYS A 812 -5.70 31.03 -13.32
C LYS A 812 -5.00 29.68 -13.42
N GLY A 813 -4.84 29.17 -14.64
CA GLY A 813 -4.29 27.83 -14.86
C GLY A 813 -5.26 26.69 -14.51
N SER A 814 -6.53 26.99 -14.22
CA SER A 814 -7.55 26.05 -13.78
C SER A 814 -8.92 26.39 -14.36
N ALA A 815 -9.90 25.52 -14.12
CA ALA A 815 -11.30 25.70 -14.50
C ALA A 815 -12.25 25.45 -13.32
N VAL A 816 -13.42 26.08 -13.34
CA VAL A 816 -14.58 25.80 -12.47
C VAL A 816 -15.69 25.23 -13.33
N LYS A 817 -16.41 24.20 -12.86
CA LYS A 817 -17.49 23.58 -13.64
C LYS A 817 -18.85 23.94 -13.10
N LEU A 818 -19.83 23.94 -14.00
CA LEU A 818 -21.23 24.21 -13.70
C LEU A 818 -22.13 23.08 -14.22
N ALA A 819 -23.28 22.91 -13.58
CA ALA A 819 -24.46 22.29 -14.14
C ALA A 819 -25.56 23.34 -14.30
N VAL A 820 -26.21 23.36 -15.47
CA VAL A 820 -27.47 24.05 -15.69
C VAL A 820 -28.58 23.01 -15.57
N ILE A 821 -29.51 23.26 -14.66
CA ILE A 821 -30.54 22.32 -14.20
C ILE A 821 -31.91 22.97 -14.43
N ALA A 822 -32.92 22.21 -14.82
CA ALA A 822 -34.28 22.71 -15.01
C ALA A 822 -35.33 21.60 -14.83
N ASP A 823 -36.59 22.01 -14.73
CA ASP A 823 -37.76 21.13 -14.80
C ASP A 823 -38.38 21.21 -16.21
N LEU A 824 -38.73 20.07 -16.82
CA LEU A 824 -39.53 20.04 -18.05
C LEU A 824 -41.01 19.88 -17.70
N ALA A 825 -41.86 20.82 -18.11
CA ALA A 825 -43.27 20.81 -17.77
C ALA A 825 -43.97 19.48 -18.15
N SER A 826 -44.87 18.99 -17.29
CA SER A 826 -45.66 17.77 -17.58
C SER A 826 -46.60 17.93 -18.77
N ASN A 827 -47.01 19.17 -19.04
CA ASN A 827 -47.76 19.57 -20.23
C ASN A 827 -46.88 20.11 -21.38
N ALA A 828 -45.56 19.89 -21.35
CA ALA A 828 -44.63 20.46 -22.33
C ALA A 828 -45.10 20.22 -23.77
N THR A 829 -44.90 21.21 -24.64
CA THR A 829 -45.31 21.13 -26.04
C THR A 829 -44.33 20.30 -26.89
N GLY A 830 -44.58 20.20 -28.18
CA GLY A 830 -43.73 19.42 -29.10
C GLY A 830 -44.13 17.97 -29.35
N THR A 831 -43.61 17.49 -30.46
CA THR A 831 -43.74 16.16 -31.05
C THR A 831 -42.82 15.18 -30.34
N VAL A 832 -43.45 14.24 -29.66
CA VAL A 832 -42.83 13.16 -28.88
C VAL A 832 -41.86 12.36 -29.76
N GLY A 833 -40.62 12.24 -29.31
CA GLY A 833 -39.56 11.48 -29.99
C GLY A 833 -38.85 12.20 -31.15
N THR A 834 -39.17 13.47 -31.45
CA THR A 834 -38.41 14.29 -32.40
C THR A 834 -37.94 15.63 -31.86
N ASP A 835 -38.69 16.23 -30.94
CA ASP A 835 -38.48 17.63 -30.57
C ASP A 835 -37.59 17.75 -29.33
N THR A 836 -36.79 18.82 -29.26
CA THR A 836 -35.61 18.89 -28.38
C THR A 836 -35.33 20.28 -27.83
N HIS A 837 -34.75 20.31 -26.62
CA HIS A 837 -34.10 21.47 -26.00
C HIS A 837 -32.59 21.30 -25.98
N THR A 838 -31.81 22.38 -26.06
CA THR A 838 -30.34 22.35 -26.11
C THR A 838 -29.76 23.49 -25.29
N ILE A 839 -29.45 23.22 -24.01
CA ILE A 839 -29.00 24.25 -23.07
C ILE A 839 -27.49 24.50 -23.20
N THR A 840 -27.12 25.78 -23.27
CA THR A 840 -25.74 26.27 -23.35
C THR A 840 -25.54 27.53 -22.50
N ILE A 841 -24.29 27.88 -22.21
CA ILE A 841 -23.89 29.22 -21.74
C ILE A 841 -23.33 30.00 -22.93
N SER A 842 -23.77 31.25 -23.07
CA SER A 842 -23.56 32.08 -24.27
C SER A 842 -22.80 33.39 -24.03
N ALA A 843 -22.77 33.89 -22.79
CA ALA A 843 -22.05 35.09 -22.36
C ALA A 843 -21.92 35.12 -20.82
N ALA A 844 -21.04 35.98 -20.29
CA ALA A 844 -20.85 36.22 -18.87
C ALA A 844 -20.58 37.71 -18.56
N THR A 845 -20.53 38.07 -17.27
CA THR A 845 -19.85 39.30 -16.83
C THR A 845 -18.65 38.90 -16.00
N VAL A 846 -17.45 39.16 -16.51
CA VAL A 846 -16.17 38.68 -15.97
C VAL A 846 -15.21 39.83 -15.79
N THR A 847 -14.55 39.90 -14.63
CA THR A 847 -13.43 40.84 -14.40
C THR A 847 -12.18 40.12 -13.91
N GLY A 848 -11.02 40.69 -14.19
CA GLY A 848 -9.75 40.29 -13.58
C GLY A 848 -9.77 40.60 -12.08
N LYS A 849 -9.49 39.60 -11.24
CA LYS A 849 -9.54 39.73 -9.77
C LYS A 849 -8.37 40.54 -9.18
N ALA A 850 -7.27 40.68 -9.91
CA ALA A 850 -6.12 41.50 -9.53
C ALA A 850 -6.17 42.89 -10.18
N THR A 851 -6.53 42.98 -11.47
CA THR A 851 -6.58 44.27 -12.19
C THR A 851 -7.89 45.03 -12.00
N GLY A 852 -9.01 44.33 -11.80
CA GLY A 852 -10.36 44.90 -11.87
C GLY A 852 -10.85 45.23 -13.29
N ASN A 853 -10.09 44.89 -14.33
CA ASN A 853 -10.46 45.12 -15.73
C ASN A 853 -11.50 44.09 -16.22
N ASP A 854 -12.34 44.47 -17.19
CA ASP A 854 -13.23 43.53 -17.87
C ASP A 854 -12.42 42.47 -18.64
N ILE A 855 -12.79 41.19 -18.50
CA ILE A 855 -12.27 40.08 -19.31
C ILE A 855 -13.29 39.78 -20.41
N VAL A 856 -12.82 39.69 -21.66
CA VAL A 856 -13.64 39.26 -22.80
C VAL A 856 -13.62 37.73 -22.85
N GLU A 857 -14.78 37.11 -22.84
CA GLU A 857 -14.95 35.66 -22.91
C GLU A 857 -14.96 35.10 -24.35
N ASP A 858 -14.62 33.82 -24.53
CA ASP A 858 -14.98 33.05 -25.74
C ASP A 858 -16.00 31.95 -25.40
N ALA A 859 -17.22 32.09 -25.90
CA ALA A 859 -18.32 31.16 -25.66
C ALA A 859 -18.36 30.06 -26.72
N SER A 860 -18.11 28.82 -26.30
CA SER A 860 -17.88 27.69 -27.22
C SER A 860 -18.55 26.39 -26.76
N GLY A 861 -18.45 25.36 -27.61
CA GLY A 861 -19.21 24.12 -27.43
C GLY A 861 -20.60 24.19 -28.05
N SER A 862 -21.44 23.20 -27.79
CA SER A 862 -22.79 23.10 -28.40
C SER A 862 -23.83 22.41 -27.52
N GLY A 863 -23.50 22.16 -26.24
CA GLY A 863 -24.35 21.38 -25.34
C GLY A 863 -24.65 19.98 -25.87
N GLN A 864 -25.79 19.42 -25.49
CA GLN A 864 -26.41 18.22 -26.08
C GLN A 864 -27.93 18.41 -26.15
N ALA A 865 -28.55 17.95 -27.23
CA ALA A 865 -29.99 18.09 -27.44
C ALA A 865 -30.75 17.00 -26.69
N MET A 866 -31.62 17.37 -25.75
CA MET A 866 -32.46 16.45 -24.97
C MET A 866 -33.82 16.29 -25.64
N THR A 867 -34.22 15.05 -25.97
CA THR A 867 -35.45 14.76 -26.74
C THR A 867 -36.66 14.52 -25.84
N ILE A 868 -37.78 15.19 -26.12
CA ILE A 868 -39.01 15.12 -25.33
C ILE A 868 -39.75 13.79 -25.58
N GLN A 869 -40.15 13.08 -24.52
CA GLN A 869 -40.99 11.88 -24.54
C GLN A 869 -42.22 11.99 -23.63
N THR A 870 -43.33 11.31 -23.98
CA THR A 870 -44.53 11.24 -23.11
C THR A 870 -44.25 10.52 -21.79
N SER A 871 -43.52 9.42 -21.87
CA SER A 871 -43.16 8.52 -20.78
C SER A 871 -42.03 7.58 -21.24
N GLY A 872 -41.42 6.85 -20.32
CA GLY A 872 -40.56 5.71 -20.65
C GLY A 872 -41.33 4.46 -21.10
N THR A 873 -40.61 3.45 -21.59
CA THR A 873 -41.20 2.20 -22.08
C THR A 873 -40.77 0.96 -21.29
N LEU A 874 -41.74 0.08 -20.99
CA LEU A 874 -41.49 -1.23 -20.40
C LEU A 874 -41.17 -2.30 -21.47
N THR A 875 -40.20 -3.16 -21.17
CA THR A 875 -39.98 -4.45 -21.86
C THR A 875 -39.97 -5.61 -20.85
N THR A 876 -40.49 -6.78 -21.24
CA THR A 876 -40.58 -7.97 -20.38
C THR A 876 -40.12 -9.25 -21.05
N SER A 877 -39.57 -10.19 -20.28
CA SER A 877 -39.29 -11.56 -20.73
C SER A 877 -39.49 -12.57 -19.59
N VAL A 878 -39.55 -13.86 -19.94
CA VAL A 878 -39.16 -14.91 -18.98
C VAL A 878 -37.67 -14.74 -18.68
N ASP A 879 -37.27 -14.90 -17.43
CA ASP A 879 -35.87 -14.80 -17.01
C ASP A 879 -35.18 -16.17 -17.05
N SER A 880 -33.87 -16.21 -17.34
CA SER A 880 -33.09 -17.45 -17.39
C SER A 880 -32.94 -18.14 -16.03
N SER A 881 -33.26 -17.48 -14.91
CA SER A 881 -33.41 -18.12 -13.59
C SER A 881 -34.82 -18.66 -13.31
N SER A 882 -35.74 -18.65 -14.29
CA SER A 882 -37.01 -19.39 -14.18
C SER A 882 -36.73 -20.90 -14.13
N PRO A 883 -37.41 -21.68 -13.26
CA PRO A 883 -37.21 -23.12 -13.16
C PRO A 883 -37.45 -23.82 -14.51
N LYS A 884 -36.67 -24.86 -14.80
CA LYS A 884 -36.97 -25.82 -15.88
C LYS A 884 -38.17 -26.70 -15.49
N ASP A 885 -38.77 -27.37 -16.47
CA ASP A 885 -39.77 -28.40 -16.30
C ASP A 885 -39.39 -29.38 -15.17
N MET A 886 -40.30 -29.56 -14.22
CA MET A 886 -40.09 -30.34 -13.00
C MET A 886 -41.36 -31.00 -12.51
N LEU A 887 -41.24 -31.98 -11.61
CA LEU A 887 -42.35 -32.59 -10.91
C LEU A 887 -42.66 -31.79 -9.63
N VAL A 888 -43.96 -31.62 -9.32
CA VAL A 888 -44.41 -30.95 -8.10
C VAL A 888 -45.39 -31.85 -7.36
N THR A 889 -45.08 -32.16 -6.09
CA THR A 889 -45.92 -33.01 -5.23
C THR A 889 -46.96 -32.17 -4.46
N SER A 890 -48.16 -32.71 -4.26
CA SER A 890 -49.21 -32.13 -3.43
C SER A 890 -48.71 -31.68 -2.04
N GLY A 891 -49.28 -30.60 -1.50
CA GLY A 891 -48.88 -30.02 -0.21
C GLY A 891 -47.51 -29.32 -0.17
N SER A 892 -46.76 -29.27 -1.28
CA SER A 892 -45.48 -28.53 -1.35
C SER A 892 -45.67 -27.02 -1.20
N THR A 893 -44.80 -26.36 -0.45
CA THR A 893 -44.85 -24.90 -0.16
C THR A 893 -43.63 -24.16 -0.68
N ASP A 894 -43.79 -22.88 -1.03
CA ASP A 894 -42.73 -21.98 -1.52
C ASP A 894 -41.97 -22.49 -2.76
N VAL A 895 -42.66 -23.30 -3.57
CA VAL A 895 -42.18 -23.83 -4.85
C VAL A 895 -42.16 -22.68 -5.87
N THR A 896 -40.98 -22.27 -6.33
CA THR A 896 -40.87 -21.34 -7.47
C THR A 896 -41.44 -21.99 -8.72
N ILE A 897 -42.36 -21.31 -9.43
CA ILE A 897 -43.00 -21.81 -10.65
C ILE A 897 -42.76 -20.92 -11.88
N ALA A 898 -42.33 -19.66 -11.68
CA ALA A 898 -41.90 -18.79 -12.77
C ALA A 898 -40.98 -17.67 -12.26
N VAL A 899 -40.11 -17.15 -13.13
CA VAL A 899 -39.42 -15.88 -12.91
C VAL A 899 -39.50 -15.03 -14.19
N PHE A 900 -39.99 -13.80 -14.03
CA PHE A 900 -40.09 -12.82 -15.11
C PHE A 900 -39.13 -11.66 -14.88
N ARG A 901 -38.62 -11.09 -15.98
CA ARG A 901 -37.76 -9.91 -16.04
C ARG A 901 -38.56 -8.73 -16.58
N PHE A 902 -38.38 -7.57 -15.95
CA PHE A 902 -38.93 -6.27 -16.35
C PHE A 902 -37.76 -5.32 -16.58
N ALA A 903 -37.75 -4.54 -17.65
CA ALA A 903 -36.69 -3.57 -17.93
C ALA A 903 -37.27 -2.29 -18.53
N ALA A 904 -36.87 -1.15 -17.97
CA ALA A 904 -37.24 0.18 -18.46
C ALA A 904 -36.13 0.74 -19.37
N ASP A 905 -36.52 1.59 -20.32
CA ASP A 905 -35.57 2.36 -21.12
C ASP A 905 -34.89 3.50 -20.31
N ALA A 906 -34.16 4.37 -20.99
CA ALA A 906 -33.41 5.46 -20.36
C ALA A 906 -34.25 6.69 -19.97
N VAL A 907 -35.54 6.75 -20.30
CA VAL A 907 -36.34 7.98 -20.24
C VAL A 907 -36.78 8.33 -18.82
N GLU A 908 -37.23 7.34 -18.06
CA GLU A 908 -37.59 7.46 -16.64
C GLU A 908 -37.64 6.09 -15.95
N SER A 909 -37.82 6.09 -14.63
CA SER A 909 -38.13 4.85 -13.89
C SER A 909 -39.63 4.60 -13.90
N LEU A 910 -40.04 3.33 -13.97
CA LEU A 910 -41.45 2.93 -14.05
C LEU A 910 -41.87 2.27 -12.73
N ASP A 911 -43.03 2.61 -12.17
CA ASP A 911 -43.72 1.72 -11.24
C ASP A 911 -44.56 0.70 -12.02
N LEU A 912 -44.66 -0.50 -11.48
CA LEU A 912 -45.57 -1.54 -11.98
C LEU A 912 -46.89 -1.44 -11.22
N ASP A 913 -47.98 -1.26 -11.95
CA ASP A 913 -49.32 -1.05 -11.39
C ASP A 913 -50.06 -2.40 -11.26
N ASP A 914 -50.16 -3.17 -12.34
CA ASP A 914 -50.69 -4.55 -12.31
C ASP A 914 -50.14 -5.46 -13.42
N ILE A 915 -50.35 -6.77 -13.26
CA ILE A 915 -50.00 -7.82 -14.24
C ILE A 915 -51.18 -8.77 -14.44
N ASP A 916 -51.49 -9.08 -15.70
CA ASP A 916 -52.38 -10.18 -16.07
C ASP A 916 -51.59 -11.46 -16.38
N PHE A 917 -51.88 -12.54 -15.66
CA PHE A 917 -51.40 -13.89 -15.93
C PHE A 917 -52.51 -14.81 -16.44
N ARG A 918 -52.14 -15.81 -17.24
CA ARG A 918 -52.92 -17.01 -17.57
C ARG A 918 -52.18 -18.23 -17.00
N ILE A 919 -52.84 -18.99 -16.13
CA ILE A 919 -52.19 -20.03 -15.32
C ILE A 919 -52.90 -21.38 -15.50
N SER A 920 -52.18 -22.38 -16.03
CA SER A 920 -52.59 -23.78 -16.07
C SER A 920 -52.44 -24.42 -14.69
N GLY A 921 -53.31 -25.36 -14.32
CA GLY A 921 -53.22 -26.04 -13.02
C GLY A 921 -53.50 -25.17 -11.78
N ALA A 922 -53.89 -23.90 -11.96
CA ALA A 922 -54.06 -22.91 -10.88
C ALA A 922 -54.99 -23.32 -9.72
N TYR A 923 -55.87 -24.29 -9.95
CA TYR A 923 -56.79 -24.89 -8.97
C TYR A 923 -56.13 -25.90 -8.03
N LYS A 924 -54.86 -26.27 -8.28
CA LYS A 924 -54.00 -27.05 -7.36
C LYS A 924 -53.14 -26.16 -6.47
N ILE A 925 -53.02 -24.88 -6.82
CA ILE A 925 -52.32 -23.87 -6.04
C ILE A 925 -53.30 -23.26 -5.03
N SER A 926 -52.86 -23.18 -3.78
CA SER A 926 -53.62 -22.66 -2.63
C SER A 926 -53.27 -21.21 -2.30
N THR A 927 -52.06 -20.76 -2.64
CA THR A 927 -51.60 -19.36 -2.53
C THR A 927 -50.49 -19.10 -3.54
N PHE A 928 -50.57 -17.99 -4.26
CA PHE A 928 -49.49 -17.41 -5.05
C PHE A 928 -48.75 -16.36 -4.21
N LYS A 929 -47.42 -16.35 -4.29
CA LYS A 929 -46.53 -15.40 -3.61
C LYS A 929 -45.60 -14.76 -4.62
N PHE A 930 -45.60 -13.45 -4.69
CA PHE A 930 -44.86 -12.65 -5.68
C PHE A 930 -43.71 -11.92 -4.98
N TYR A 931 -42.48 -12.09 -5.44
CA TYR A 931 -41.27 -11.53 -4.82
C TYR A 931 -40.50 -10.64 -5.78
N LYS A 932 -40.10 -9.45 -5.31
CA LYS A 932 -39.20 -8.56 -6.04
C LYS A 932 -37.75 -9.00 -5.89
N GLY A 933 -37.03 -9.11 -7.01
CA GLY A 933 -35.61 -9.46 -7.07
C GLY A 933 -35.31 -10.79 -6.35
N SER A 934 -34.33 -10.77 -5.46
CA SER A 934 -33.98 -11.88 -4.55
C SER A 934 -34.49 -11.67 -3.12
N GLY A 935 -35.59 -10.92 -2.94
CA GLY A 935 -36.15 -10.62 -1.62
C GLY A 935 -36.71 -11.87 -0.91
N SER A 936 -36.53 -11.95 0.42
CA SER A 936 -37.04 -13.06 1.24
C SER A 936 -38.51 -12.91 1.64
N THR A 937 -39.12 -11.76 1.40
CA THR A 937 -40.52 -11.44 1.70
C THR A 937 -41.29 -11.14 0.42
N PRO A 938 -42.52 -11.68 0.24
CA PRO A 938 -43.31 -11.37 -0.94
C PRO A 938 -43.79 -9.92 -0.91
N VAL A 939 -43.79 -9.27 -2.08
CA VAL A 939 -44.40 -7.95 -2.31
C VAL A 939 -45.92 -8.04 -2.47
N LYS A 940 -46.44 -9.20 -2.91
CA LYS A 940 -47.88 -9.52 -2.90
C LYS A 940 -48.08 -11.01 -2.62
N SER A 941 -49.16 -11.36 -1.94
CA SER A 941 -49.63 -12.75 -1.81
C SER A 941 -51.12 -12.79 -2.13
N ILE A 942 -51.55 -13.72 -2.97
CA ILE A 942 -52.95 -13.84 -3.43
C ILE A 942 -53.41 -15.30 -3.24
N PRO A 943 -54.61 -15.56 -2.69
CA PRO A 943 -55.16 -16.90 -2.58
C PRO A 943 -55.28 -17.62 -3.95
N GLY A 944 -55.22 -18.94 -3.91
CA GLY A 944 -55.40 -19.81 -5.08
C GLY A 944 -56.79 -19.72 -5.70
N LEU A 945 -56.89 -20.05 -7.00
CA LEU A 945 -58.13 -19.96 -7.77
C LEU A 945 -59.02 -21.20 -7.53
N VAL A 946 -59.92 -21.09 -6.56
CA VAL A 946 -60.79 -22.19 -6.10
C VAL A 946 -61.88 -22.51 -7.14
N GLY A 947 -61.66 -23.54 -7.95
CA GLY A 947 -62.67 -24.06 -8.88
C GLY A 947 -62.22 -25.34 -9.58
N SER A 948 -63.15 -26.27 -9.85
CA SER A 948 -62.84 -27.55 -10.49
C SER A 948 -62.73 -27.46 -12.03
N SER A 949 -62.03 -26.45 -12.55
CA SER A 949 -61.83 -26.30 -14.00
C SER A 949 -60.45 -26.79 -14.41
N THR A 950 -60.40 -27.69 -15.39
CA THR A 950 -59.15 -28.18 -16.01
C THR A 950 -58.58 -27.20 -17.05
N THR A 951 -59.28 -26.10 -17.36
CA THR A 951 -58.79 -25.04 -18.25
C THR A 951 -57.83 -24.11 -17.53
N ALA A 952 -56.87 -23.51 -18.25
CA ALA A 952 -56.10 -22.38 -17.73
C ALA A 952 -57.02 -21.24 -17.26
N GLN A 953 -56.63 -20.55 -16.20
CA GLN A 953 -57.43 -19.48 -15.56
C GLN A 953 -56.66 -18.16 -15.57
N SER A 954 -57.36 -17.04 -15.74
CA SER A 954 -56.77 -15.70 -15.62
C SER A 954 -56.59 -15.28 -14.16
N LEU A 955 -55.48 -14.61 -13.87
CA LEU A 955 -55.16 -14.01 -12.57
C LEU A 955 -54.58 -12.60 -12.79
N ASN A 956 -55.35 -11.57 -12.44
CA ASN A 956 -54.85 -10.20 -12.34
C ASN A 956 -54.15 -9.98 -10.98
N VAL A 957 -53.03 -9.24 -10.98
CA VAL A 957 -52.16 -9.06 -9.82
C VAL A 957 -51.83 -7.57 -9.66
N PRO A 958 -52.66 -6.81 -8.92
CA PRO A 958 -52.41 -5.39 -8.66
C PRO A 958 -51.37 -5.20 -7.57
N PHE A 959 -50.42 -4.31 -7.81
CA PHE A 959 -49.45 -3.82 -6.85
C PHE A 959 -49.96 -2.51 -6.23
N ASP A 960 -49.30 -2.05 -5.18
CA ASP A 960 -49.61 -0.77 -4.52
C ASP A 960 -48.45 0.21 -4.81
N ASP A 961 -48.71 1.51 -5.00
CA ASP A 961 -47.72 2.50 -5.44
C ASP A 961 -46.37 2.37 -4.72
N ASN A 962 -45.26 2.44 -5.47
CA ASN A 962 -43.87 2.32 -5.06
C ASN A 962 -43.42 0.90 -4.64
N THR A 963 -44.28 -0.11 -4.74
CA THR A 963 -43.93 -1.50 -4.37
C THR A 963 -42.98 -2.17 -5.35
N PHE A 964 -43.09 -1.90 -6.66
CA PHE A 964 -42.28 -2.54 -7.70
C PHE A 964 -41.79 -1.53 -8.74
N ILE A 965 -40.86 -0.68 -8.31
CA ILE A 965 -40.18 0.28 -9.20
C ILE A 965 -39.13 -0.46 -10.05
N VAL A 966 -39.21 -0.35 -11.37
CA VAL A 966 -38.17 -0.71 -12.35
C VAL A 966 -37.33 0.54 -12.64
N PRO A 967 -36.02 0.55 -12.34
CA PRO A 967 -35.19 1.74 -12.52
C PRO A 967 -34.87 2.03 -14.00
N ALA A 968 -34.75 3.31 -14.34
CA ALA A 968 -34.33 3.80 -15.67
C ALA A 968 -32.98 3.18 -16.11
N SER A 969 -32.85 2.86 -17.41
CA SER A 969 -31.75 2.08 -17.99
C SER A 969 -31.49 0.73 -17.29
N GLY A 970 -32.46 0.23 -16.53
CA GLY A 970 -32.31 -0.82 -15.54
C GLY A 970 -33.33 -1.94 -15.70
N ASN A 971 -33.32 -2.85 -14.73
CA ASN A 971 -34.20 -4.02 -14.74
C ASN A 971 -34.43 -4.59 -13.35
N GLU A 972 -35.56 -5.28 -13.21
CA GLU A 972 -35.98 -5.96 -12.01
C GLU A 972 -36.55 -7.35 -12.35
N LYS A 973 -36.66 -8.20 -11.33
CA LYS A 973 -37.26 -9.54 -11.48
C LYS A 973 -38.48 -9.72 -10.58
N LEU A 974 -39.48 -10.43 -11.09
CA LEU A 974 -40.61 -10.93 -10.33
C LEU A 974 -40.51 -12.46 -10.25
N THR A 975 -40.23 -12.98 -9.06
CA THR A 975 -40.23 -14.42 -8.79
C THR A 975 -41.61 -14.82 -8.27
N ILE A 976 -42.24 -15.81 -8.91
CA ILE A 976 -43.56 -16.34 -8.52
C ILE A 976 -43.35 -17.69 -7.85
N LYS A 977 -43.85 -17.80 -6.62
CA LYS A 977 -43.92 -19.05 -5.86
C LYS A 977 -45.36 -19.47 -5.62
N ALA A 978 -45.56 -20.77 -5.43
CA ALA A 978 -46.85 -21.36 -5.12
C ALA A 978 -46.76 -22.30 -3.91
N ASP A 979 -47.81 -22.25 -3.09
CA ASP A 979 -48.12 -23.27 -2.09
C ASP A 979 -49.25 -24.15 -2.64
N PHE A 980 -49.06 -25.47 -2.72
CA PHE A 980 -50.01 -26.41 -3.32
C PHE A 980 -50.95 -27.02 -2.27
N PHE A 981 -52.19 -27.33 -2.66
CA PHE A 981 -53.13 -28.03 -1.78
C PHE A 981 -52.63 -29.44 -1.43
N SER A 982 -52.90 -29.87 -0.20
CA SER A 982 -52.59 -31.22 0.32
C SER A 982 -53.79 -32.17 0.36
N THR A 983 -55.01 -31.69 0.07
CA THR A 983 -56.23 -32.51 0.03
C THR A 983 -56.84 -32.46 -1.35
N THR A 984 -56.61 -33.52 -2.11
CA THR A 984 -56.83 -33.64 -3.55
C THR A 984 -57.28 -35.07 -3.90
N ASN A 985 -57.79 -35.30 -5.11
CA ASN A 985 -58.29 -36.62 -5.51
C ASN A 985 -57.16 -37.50 -6.07
N ALA A 986 -56.70 -38.46 -5.27
CA ALA A 986 -55.66 -39.44 -5.59
C ALA A 986 -55.73 -40.06 -7.00
N THR A 987 -56.95 -40.24 -7.54
CA THR A 987 -57.19 -40.90 -8.84
C THR A 987 -57.35 -39.97 -10.05
N ALA A 988 -57.45 -38.65 -9.83
CA ALA A 988 -57.72 -37.68 -10.91
C ALA A 988 -56.68 -36.56 -11.01
N ASP A 989 -55.85 -36.37 -9.98
CA ASP A 989 -55.03 -35.17 -9.81
C ASP A 989 -53.53 -35.39 -10.12
N ASN A 990 -53.22 -36.27 -11.08
CA ASN A 990 -51.84 -36.63 -11.46
C ASN A 990 -51.53 -36.26 -12.92
N ASN A 991 -50.26 -35.95 -13.19
CA ASN A 991 -49.75 -35.45 -14.46
C ASN A 991 -50.55 -34.23 -14.98
N LEU A 992 -50.78 -33.25 -14.11
CA LEU A 992 -51.50 -32.02 -14.43
C LEU A 992 -50.54 -30.86 -14.71
N ASP A 993 -50.72 -30.18 -15.85
CA ASP A 993 -49.91 -29.02 -16.25
C ASP A 993 -50.05 -27.84 -15.29
N VAL A 994 -48.91 -27.30 -14.85
CA VAL A 994 -48.76 -26.07 -14.08
C VAL A 994 -47.80 -25.16 -14.84
N GLU A 995 -48.38 -24.25 -15.61
CA GLU A 995 -47.70 -23.30 -16.49
C GLU A 995 -48.16 -21.89 -16.10
N VAL A 996 -47.24 -20.92 -16.03
CA VAL A 996 -47.57 -19.50 -15.86
C VAL A 996 -47.22 -18.75 -17.14
N THR A 997 -48.23 -18.21 -17.81
CA THR A 997 -48.06 -17.25 -18.89
C THR A 997 -48.35 -15.84 -18.39
N MET A 998 -47.47 -14.87 -18.66
CA MET A 998 -47.77 -13.44 -18.51
C MET A 998 -48.36 -12.89 -19.82
N LEU A 999 -49.51 -12.23 -19.73
CA LEU A 999 -50.23 -11.66 -20.87
C LEU A 999 -49.84 -10.18 -21.05
N ASN A 1000 -50.15 -9.36 -20.05
CA ASN A 1000 -49.88 -7.93 -19.98
C ASN A 1000 -49.25 -7.54 -18.65
N ALA A 1001 -48.54 -6.41 -18.63
CA ALA A 1001 -48.13 -5.69 -17.44
C ALA A 1001 -48.29 -4.19 -17.73
N ASP A 1002 -48.99 -3.46 -16.85
CA ASP A 1002 -49.20 -2.02 -16.97
C ASP A 1002 -48.34 -1.27 -15.94
N THR A 1003 -47.90 -0.07 -16.33
CA THR A 1003 -46.95 0.74 -15.55
C THR A 1003 -47.28 2.22 -15.60
N THR A 1004 -46.79 2.96 -14.60
CA THR A 1004 -46.83 4.43 -14.50
C THR A 1004 -45.41 4.99 -14.35
N GLY A 1005 -45.08 5.98 -15.17
CA GLY A 1005 -43.79 6.68 -15.14
C GLY A 1005 -43.62 7.57 -13.92
N LYS A 1006 -42.46 7.50 -13.27
CA LYS A 1006 -42.18 8.23 -12.01
C LYS A 1006 -41.91 9.72 -12.15
N SER A 1007 -41.54 10.18 -13.33
CA SER A 1007 -41.40 11.60 -13.65
C SER A 1007 -42.65 12.11 -14.37
N SER A 1008 -43.19 11.32 -15.30
CA SER A 1008 -44.33 11.76 -16.12
C SER A 1008 -45.69 11.67 -15.45
N GLY A 1009 -45.89 10.71 -14.55
CA GLY A 1009 -47.24 10.32 -14.10
C GLY A 1009 -48.14 9.77 -15.21
N ASN A 1010 -47.59 9.58 -16.42
CA ASN A 1010 -48.25 8.96 -17.56
C ASN A 1010 -47.99 7.45 -17.53
N SER A 1011 -48.79 6.66 -18.25
CA SER A 1011 -48.51 5.23 -18.36
C SER A 1011 -47.18 4.98 -19.09
N GLY A 1012 -46.33 4.13 -18.51
CA GLY A 1012 -45.03 3.68 -19.06
C GLY A 1012 -45.14 2.62 -20.16
N GLY A 1013 -46.33 2.49 -20.74
CA GLY A 1013 -46.67 1.51 -21.76
C GLY A 1013 -47.15 0.18 -21.16
N THR A 1014 -48.41 -0.14 -21.49
CA THR A 1014 -48.90 -1.51 -21.71
C THR A 1014 -47.96 -2.28 -22.64
N LEU A 1015 -47.83 -3.61 -22.49
CA LEU A 1015 -46.92 -4.41 -23.32
C LEU A 1015 -47.23 -4.24 -24.82
N THR A 1016 -46.27 -3.67 -25.55
CA THR A 1016 -46.47 -3.24 -26.94
C THR A 1016 -46.45 -4.38 -27.96
N ASP A 1017 -46.03 -5.58 -27.56
CA ASP A 1017 -46.07 -6.79 -28.38
C ASP A 1017 -46.99 -7.87 -27.78
N ALA A 1018 -47.89 -8.40 -28.61
CA ALA A 1018 -48.93 -9.37 -28.25
C ALA A 1018 -48.38 -10.81 -28.12
N THR A 1019 -47.20 -10.97 -27.52
CA THR A 1019 -46.42 -12.21 -27.55
C THR A 1019 -46.37 -12.88 -26.18
N ASP A 1020 -47.47 -13.54 -25.75
CA ASP A 1020 -47.60 -14.30 -24.49
C ASP A 1020 -46.25 -14.77 -23.88
N ARG A 1021 -45.92 -14.27 -22.69
CA ARG A 1021 -44.68 -14.58 -21.97
C ARG A 1021 -44.87 -15.92 -21.22
N VAL A 1022 -44.76 -17.03 -21.95
CA VAL A 1022 -44.98 -18.40 -21.44
C VAL A 1022 -43.75 -18.91 -20.69
N ALA A 1023 -43.87 -19.20 -19.38
CA ALA A 1023 -42.84 -19.89 -18.61
C ALA A 1023 -42.86 -21.41 -18.85
N ASN A 1024 -41.81 -22.10 -18.41
CA ASN A 1024 -41.69 -23.57 -18.49
C ASN A 1024 -42.86 -24.28 -17.78
N ASN A 1025 -43.29 -25.42 -18.30
CA ASN A 1025 -44.42 -26.18 -17.76
C ASN A 1025 -43.96 -27.15 -16.65
N HIS A 1026 -44.75 -27.31 -15.60
CA HIS A 1026 -44.43 -28.21 -14.48
C HIS A 1026 -45.54 -29.26 -14.31
N SER A 1027 -45.17 -30.49 -13.96
CA SER A 1027 -46.10 -31.61 -13.89
C SER A 1027 -46.50 -31.87 -12.43
N PHE A 1028 -47.75 -31.60 -12.08
CA PHE A 1028 -48.27 -31.79 -10.72
C PHE A 1028 -48.76 -33.22 -10.49
N PHE A 1029 -48.40 -33.78 -9.33
CA PHE A 1029 -48.71 -35.15 -8.91
C PHE A 1029 -49.11 -35.20 -7.43
N MET A 1030 -49.87 -36.22 -7.07
CA MET A 1030 -50.17 -36.55 -5.67
C MET A 1030 -48.93 -37.04 -4.93
N SER A 1031 -48.20 -37.95 -5.57
CA SER A 1031 -46.94 -38.53 -5.11
C SER A 1031 -46.13 -39.01 -6.33
N TYR A 1032 -44.81 -38.97 -6.26
CA TYR A 1032 -43.93 -39.54 -7.29
C TYR A 1032 -42.68 -40.14 -6.62
N PRO A 1033 -42.05 -41.18 -7.20
CA PRO A 1033 -40.83 -41.75 -6.64
C PRO A 1033 -39.68 -40.74 -6.79
N THR A 1034 -39.00 -40.45 -5.68
CA THR A 1034 -37.63 -39.94 -5.70
C THR A 1034 -36.70 -41.13 -5.53
N VAL A 1035 -35.77 -41.34 -6.47
CA VAL A 1035 -34.82 -42.46 -6.43
C VAL A 1035 -33.40 -41.95 -6.23
N THR A 1036 -32.60 -42.66 -5.45
CA THR A 1036 -31.16 -42.37 -5.26
C THR A 1036 -30.34 -43.65 -5.14
N GLY A 1037 -29.11 -43.64 -5.63
CA GLY A 1037 -28.17 -44.74 -5.46
C GLY A 1037 -27.80 -44.89 -3.99
N ASN A 1038 -28.05 -46.06 -3.41
CA ASN A 1038 -27.77 -46.30 -2.00
C ASN A 1038 -26.27 -46.53 -1.82
N SER A 1039 -25.66 -45.88 -0.82
CA SER A 1039 -24.22 -45.95 -0.54
C SER A 1039 -23.72 -47.32 -0.02
N SER A 1040 -24.61 -48.29 0.19
CA SER A 1040 -24.26 -49.70 0.44
C SER A 1040 -24.30 -50.57 -0.83
N SER A 1041 -24.48 -49.97 -2.01
CA SER A 1041 -24.27 -50.67 -3.29
C SER A 1041 -22.85 -51.25 -3.34
N PRO A 1042 -22.69 -52.55 -3.63
CA PRO A 1042 -21.38 -53.18 -3.71
C PRO A 1042 -20.60 -52.74 -4.96
N SER A 1043 -19.28 -52.80 -4.89
CA SER A 1043 -18.34 -52.37 -5.95
C SER A 1043 -16.94 -52.95 -5.70
N GLY A 1044 -16.11 -53.03 -6.74
CA GLY A 1044 -14.72 -53.51 -6.65
C GLY A 1044 -14.56 -54.91 -7.24
N ASP A 1045 -13.84 -55.78 -6.53
CA ASP A 1045 -13.52 -57.13 -7.00
C ASP A 1045 -14.77 -57.93 -7.37
N LEU A 1046 -14.91 -58.25 -8.67
CA LEU A 1046 -15.95 -59.14 -9.19
C LEU A 1046 -15.65 -60.58 -8.75
N GLN A 1047 -16.70 -61.37 -8.53
CA GLN A 1047 -16.59 -62.77 -8.14
C GLN A 1047 -17.66 -63.60 -8.86
N ALA A 1048 -17.26 -64.77 -9.34
CA ALA A 1048 -18.13 -65.76 -9.97
C ALA A 1048 -19.30 -66.15 -9.05
N SER A 1049 -20.54 -65.83 -9.46
CA SER A 1049 -21.74 -66.10 -8.66
C SER A 1049 -22.97 -66.28 -9.55
N SER A 1050 -23.83 -67.24 -9.23
CA SER A 1050 -25.14 -67.38 -9.87
C SER A 1050 -26.17 -66.35 -9.38
N SER A 1051 -25.82 -65.50 -8.39
CA SER A 1051 -26.65 -64.39 -7.91
C SER A 1051 -25.77 -63.36 -7.17
N ALA A 1052 -24.93 -62.63 -7.90
CA ALA A 1052 -24.24 -61.46 -7.38
C ALA A 1052 -25.23 -60.30 -7.18
N LEU A 1053 -25.05 -59.50 -6.12
CA LEU A 1053 -25.72 -58.21 -5.97
C LEU A 1053 -24.92 -57.15 -6.72
N LEU A 1054 -25.55 -56.41 -7.64
CA LEU A 1054 -24.91 -55.39 -8.47
C LEU A 1054 -25.17 -53.96 -7.97
N ALA A 1055 -26.39 -53.66 -7.53
CA ALA A 1055 -26.76 -52.33 -7.05
C ALA A 1055 -27.88 -52.36 -6.01
N ILE A 1056 -27.95 -51.29 -5.22
CA ILE A 1056 -29.05 -51.00 -4.30
C ILE A 1056 -29.54 -49.57 -4.58
N PHE A 1057 -30.84 -49.40 -4.81
CA PHE A 1057 -31.47 -48.09 -5.01
C PHE A 1057 -32.45 -47.82 -3.87
N ASP A 1058 -32.37 -46.64 -3.25
CA ASP A 1058 -33.40 -46.15 -2.33
C ASP A 1058 -34.51 -45.51 -3.16
N VAL A 1059 -35.75 -45.97 -2.99
CA VAL A 1059 -36.96 -45.40 -3.61
C VAL A 1059 -37.84 -44.79 -2.52
N LYS A 1060 -38.15 -43.50 -2.64
CA LYS A 1060 -38.94 -42.75 -1.66
C LYS A 1060 -40.23 -42.21 -2.28
N ALA A 1061 -41.35 -42.37 -1.58
CA ALA A 1061 -42.63 -41.76 -1.94
C ALA A 1061 -42.75 -40.29 -1.48
N GLY A 1062 -43.59 -39.52 -2.17
CA GLY A 1062 -44.09 -38.24 -1.70
C GLY A 1062 -44.88 -38.38 -0.39
N SER A 1063 -45.04 -37.30 0.37
CA SER A 1063 -45.54 -37.36 1.76
C SER A 1063 -47.01 -37.75 1.94
N ASN A 1064 -47.80 -37.79 0.86
CA ASN A 1064 -49.26 -37.74 0.96
C ASN A 1064 -49.98 -38.98 0.40
N GLU A 1065 -49.38 -39.71 -0.55
CA GLU A 1065 -49.95 -40.94 -1.14
C GLU A 1065 -48.83 -41.96 -1.44
N ASP A 1066 -49.18 -43.24 -1.51
CA ASP A 1066 -48.24 -44.35 -1.75
C ASP A 1066 -47.80 -44.40 -3.23
N VAL A 1067 -46.53 -44.70 -3.49
CA VAL A 1067 -46.00 -44.98 -4.84
C VAL A 1067 -45.95 -46.49 -5.03
N THR A 1068 -46.46 -46.98 -6.16
CA THR A 1068 -46.63 -48.41 -6.43
C THR A 1068 -46.08 -48.80 -7.79
N PHE A 1069 -45.51 -50.00 -7.86
CA PHE A 1069 -45.07 -50.64 -9.09
C PHE A 1069 -45.68 -52.04 -9.17
N GLN A 1070 -46.65 -52.23 -10.04
CA GLN A 1070 -47.39 -53.47 -10.22
C GLN A 1070 -47.61 -53.78 -11.71
N ASN A 1071 -47.44 -55.05 -12.09
CA ASN A 1071 -47.62 -55.53 -13.47
C ASN A 1071 -49.04 -55.23 -13.99
N GLY A 1072 -50.05 -55.26 -13.10
CA GLY A 1072 -51.46 -55.05 -13.43
C GLY A 1072 -51.81 -53.67 -14.00
N ASP A 1073 -51.01 -52.64 -13.71
CA ASP A 1073 -51.13 -51.30 -14.32
C ASP A 1073 -50.15 -51.07 -15.49
N GLY A 1074 -49.25 -52.02 -15.75
CA GLY A 1074 -48.13 -51.83 -16.67
C GLY A 1074 -47.06 -50.87 -16.11
N ASN A 1075 -46.74 -50.98 -14.82
CA ASN A 1075 -45.60 -50.29 -14.22
C ASN A 1075 -44.30 -51.05 -14.51
N THR A 1076 -43.20 -50.33 -14.74
CA THR A 1076 -41.93 -50.92 -15.19
C THR A 1076 -40.74 -50.15 -14.62
N LEU A 1077 -39.58 -50.82 -14.54
CA LEU A 1077 -38.31 -50.21 -14.16
C LEU A 1077 -37.21 -50.76 -15.06
N THR A 1078 -36.56 -49.89 -15.83
CA THR A 1078 -35.45 -50.25 -16.70
C THR A 1078 -34.13 -49.81 -16.08
N ILE A 1079 -33.21 -50.76 -15.89
CA ILE A 1079 -31.79 -50.47 -15.65
C ILE A 1079 -31.03 -50.51 -16.98
N SER A 1080 -30.05 -49.62 -17.12
CA SER A 1080 -29.00 -49.73 -18.12
C SER A 1080 -27.82 -50.50 -17.52
N VAL A 1081 -27.17 -51.35 -18.33
CA VAL A 1081 -26.02 -52.15 -17.95
C VAL A 1081 -24.89 -51.92 -18.95
N SER A 1082 -23.67 -51.73 -18.44
CA SER A 1082 -22.43 -51.78 -19.23
C SER A 1082 -21.65 -52.99 -18.76
N GLN A 1083 -21.24 -53.84 -19.69
CA GLN A 1083 -20.51 -55.07 -19.39
C GLN A 1083 -19.47 -55.40 -20.46
N THR A 1084 -18.31 -55.87 -20.00
CA THR A 1084 -17.22 -56.40 -20.82
C THR A 1084 -16.90 -57.80 -20.31
N MET A 1085 -16.88 -58.79 -21.21
CA MET A 1085 -16.70 -60.22 -20.92
C MET A 1085 -15.82 -60.84 -21.99
N THR A 1086 -14.66 -61.38 -21.61
CA THR A 1086 -13.60 -61.71 -22.57
C THR A 1086 -13.84 -63.02 -23.34
N ASP A 1087 -14.61 -63.98 -22.81
CA ASP A 1087 -14.87 -65.28 -23.48
C ASP A 1087 -16.31 -65.84 -23.43
N SER A 1088 -17.33 -64.99 -23.22
CA SER A 1088 -18.76 -65.36 -23.05
C SER A 1088 -19.28 -66.50 -23.95
N ASP A 1089 -20.00 -67.44 -23.33
CA ASP A 1089 -20.57 -68.62 -24.00
C ASP A 1089 -21.85 -68.33 -24.80
N GLY A 1090 -22.35 -67.08 -24.75
CA GLY A 1090 -23.48 -66.58 -25.52
C GLY A 1090 -24.86 -66.88 -24.91
N LEU A 1091 -24.92 -67.19 -23.61
CA LEU A 1091 -26.17 -67.29 -22.86
C LEU A 1091 -26.77 -65.90 -22.52
N LEU A 1092 -27.94 -65.90 -21.88
CA LEU A 1092 -28.57 -64.70 -21.33
C LEU A 1092 -28.44 -64.74 -19.81
N ASN A 1093 -27.90 -63.67 -19.22
CA ASN A 1093 -27.79 -63.56 -17.77
C ASN A 1093 -29.16 -63.30 -17.14
N ALA A 1094 -29.43 -64.00 -16.03
CA ALA A 1094 -30.68 -63.88 -15.30
C ALA A 1094 -30.60 -62.72 -14.30
N TYR A 1095 -31.25 -61.62 -14.62
CA TYR A 1095 -31.37 -60.45 -13.76
C TYR A 1095 -32.59 -60.58 -12.85
N THR A 1096 -32.45 -60.23 -11.57
CA THR A 1096 -33.52 -60.37 -10.57
C THR A 1096 -33.61 -59.13 -9.69
N LEU A 1097 -34.80 -58.53 -9.64
CA LEU A 1097 -35.11 -57.39 -8.78
C LEU A 1097 -35.73 -57.89 -7.47
N LYS A 1098 -35.24 -57.38 -6.33
CA LYS A 1098 -35.77 -57.73 -5.00
C LYS A 1098 -36.03 -56.50 -4.14
N ASP A 1099 -36.90 -56.64 -3.14
CA ASP A 1099 -37.04 -55.67 -2.06
C ASP A 1099 -36.13 -55.96 -0.85
N GLU A 1100 -36.18 -55.07 0.14
CA GLU A 1100 -35.39 -55.11 1.38
C GLU A 1100 -35.73 -56.27 2.34
N ASP A 1101 -36.91 -56.88 2.19
CA ASP A 1101 -37.30 -58.10 2.90
C ASP A 1101 -36.78 -59.37 2.17
N GLY A 1102 -36.16 -59.20 0.99
CA GLY A 1102 -35.62 -60.27 0.15
C GLY A 1102 -36.63 -60.90 -0.80
N THR A 1103 -37.81 -60.29 -0.96
CA THR A 1103 -38.86 -60.75 -1.88
C THR A 1103 -38.42 -60.53 -3.32
N THR A 1104 -38.50 -61.55 -4.18
CA THR A 1104 -38.35 -61.34 -5.63
C THR A 1104 -39.57 -60.61 -6.17
N LEU A 1105 -39.33 -59.43 -6.74
CA LEU A 1105 -40.32 -58.60 -7.39
C LEU A 1105 -40.47 -58.98 -8.87
N ASP A 1106 -39.34 -59.28 -9.52
CA ASP A 1106 -39.29 -59.78 -10.90
C ASP A 1106 -37.97 -60.52 -11.20
N THR A 1107 -37.98 -61.41 -12.20
CA THR A 1107 -36.80 -62.07 -12.75
C THR A 1107 -36.93 -62.17 -14.27
N THR A 1108 -36.00 -61.52 -14.99
CA THR A 1108 -35.94 -61.48 -16.45
C THR A 1108 -34.56 -61.94 -16.95
N ALA A 1109 -34.43 -62.26 -18.24
CA ALA A 1109 -33.19 -62.74 -18.84
C ALA A 1109 -32.73 -61.79 -19.97
N ALA A 1110 -31.52 -61.25 -19.82
CA ALA A 1110 -30.93 -60.28 -20.74
C ALA A 1110 -29.42 -60.50 -20.86
N GLY A 1111 -28.84 -60.20 -22.01
CA GLY A 1111 -27.43 -60.46 -22.25
C GLY A 1111 -27.04 -60.35 -23.73
N ALA A 1112 -25.74 -60.25 -23.95
CA ALA A 1112 -25.16 -60.15 -25.29
C ALA A 1112 -24.92 -61.55 -25.87
N ALA A 1113 -25.71 -61.93 -26.88
CA ALA A 1113 -25.59 -63.23 -27.56
C ALA A 1113 -24.34 -63.30 -28.47
N GLY A 1114 -23.16 -63.38 -27.85
CA GLY A 1114 -21.86 -63.57 -28.51
C GLY A 1114 -21.11 -62.28 -28.90
N THR A 1115 -21.05 -61.29 -28.02
CA THR A 1115 -20.18 -60.10 -28.17
C THR A 1115 -19.48 -59.70 -26.87
N GLU A 1116 -18.16 -59.49 -26.94
CA GLU A 1116 -17.23 -59.34 -25.80
C GLU A 1116 -17.34 -57.98 -25.06
N ASP A 1117 -17.95 -56.97 -25.69
CA ASP A 1117 -18.22 -55.65 -25.09
C ASP A 1117 -19.63 -55.20 -25.51
N SER A 1118 -20.49 -54.84 -24.56
CA SER A 1118 -21.91 -54.55 -24.83
C SER A 1118 -22.60 -53.72 -23.74
N SER A 1119 -23.43 -52.77 -24.18
CA SER A 1119 -24.48 -52.18 -23.33
C SER A 1119 -25.80 -52.93 -23.52
N VAL A 1120 -26.51 -53.16 -22.43
CA VAL A 1120 -27.77 -53.92 -22.40
C VAL A 1120 -28.76 -53.20 -21.48
N THR A 1121 -30.00 -53.02 -21.93
CA THR A 1121 -31.09 -52.55 -21.05
C THR A 1121 -31.87 -53.74 -20.50
N VAL A 1122 -32.23 -53.68 -19.22
CA VAL A 1122 -32.98 -54.74 -18.53
C VAL A 1122 -34.21 -54.11 -17.90
N GLN A 1123 -35.38 -54.42 -18.48
CA GLN A 1123 -36.68 -53.94 -18.01
C GLN A 1123 -37.31 -54.98 -17.10
N PHE A 1124 -37.65 -54.56 -15.87
CA PHE A 1124 -38.45 -55.31 -14.93
C PHE A 1124 -39.91 -54.84 -15.01
N ASP A 1125 -40.86 -55.78 -15.02
CA ASP A 1125 -42.30 -55.51 -15.14
C ASP A 1125 -43.10 -55.86 -13.87
N PHE A 1126 -42.41 -56.22 -12.79
CA PHE A 1126 -42.98 -56.61 -11.49
C PHE A 1126 -43.93 -57.83 -11.57
N SER A 1127 -43.69 -58.76 -12.53
CA SER A 1127 -44.51 -59.97 -12.73
C SER A 1127 -44.65 -60.90 -11.53
N THR A 1128 -43.70 -60.87 -10.58
CA THR A 1128 -43.62 -61.83 -9.47
C THR A 1128 -44.22 -61.28 -8.18
N ALA A 1129 -44.00 -60.00 -7.86
CA ALA A 1129 -44.65 -59.32 -6.72
C ALA A 1129 -44.62 -57.79 -6.88
N ASP A 1130 -45.71 -57.15 -6.44
CA ASP A 1130 -45.86 -55.69 -6.48
C ASP A 1130 -44.95 -54.99 -5.47
N PHE A 1131 -44.28 -53.90 -5.88
CA PHE A 1131 -43.47 -53.06 -4.99
C PHE A 1131 -44.22 -51.79 -4.60
N THR A 1132 -44.63 -51.69 -3.34
CA THR A 1132 -45.26 -50.48 -2.78
C THR A 1132 -44.31 -49.77 -1.81
N VAL A 1133 -44.19 -48.45 -1.96
CA VAL A 1133 -43.50 -47.54 -1.05
C VAL A 1133 -44.53 -46.58 -0.44
N SER A 1134 -44.81 -46.73 0.85
CA SER A 1134 -45.88 -45.95 1.48
C SER A 1134 -45.52 -44.48 1.72
N ALA A 1135 -46.55 -43.63 1.76
CA ALA A 1135 -46.45 -42.17 1.81
C ALA A 1135 -45.38 -41.64 2.78
N GLY A 1136 -44.45 -40.85 2.24
CA GLY A 1136 -43.33 -40.22 2.96
C GLY A 1136 -42.18 -41.15 3.37
N LEU A 1137 -42.34 -42.48 3.27
CA LEU A 1137 -41.31 -43.47 3.57
C LEU A 1137 -40.40 -43.71 2.36
N ALA A 1138 -39.28 -44.40 2.62
CA ALA A 1138 -38.41 -44.97 1.60
C ALA A 1138 -38.27 -46.48 1.83
N ARG A 1139 -38.17 -47.24 0.74
CA ARG A 1139 -37.83 -48.67 0.70
C ARG A 1139 -36.72 -48.90 -0.32
N LYS A 1140 -36.03 -50.03 -0.23
CA LYS A 1140 -34.91 -50.35 -1.12
C LYS A 1140 -35.24 -51.39 -2.18
N LEU A 1141 -34.70 -51.17 -3.38
CA LEU A 1141 -34.62 -52.13 -4.47
C LEU A 1141 -33.19 -52.66 -4.59
N TYR A 1142 -33.06 -53.96 -4.82
CA TYR A 1142 -31.80 -54.68 -4.95
C TYR A 1142 -31.74 -55.38 -6.31
N VAL A 1143 -30.74 -55.05 -7.12
CA VAL A 1143 -30.52 -55.64 -8.45
C VAL A 1143 -29.49 -56.76 -8.34
N TYR A 1144 -29.91 -57.99 -8.65
CA TYR A 1144 -29.04 -59.16 -8.74
C TYR A 1144 -28.85 -59.61 -10.20
N SER A 1145 -27.71 -60.24 -10.51
CA SER A 1145 -27.47 -60.96 -11.76
C SER A 1145 -26.65 -62.24 -11.51
N SER A 1146 -26.63 -63.14 -12.49
CA SER A 1146 -25.49 -64.04 -12.68
C SER A 1146 -24.25 -63.25 -13.10
N THR A 1147 -23.09 -63.69 -12.62
CA THR A 1147 -21.74 -63.20 -12.97
C THR A 1147 -20.81 -64.36 -13.33
N MET A 1148 -21.35 -65.51 -13.71
CA MET A 1148 -20.59 -66.73 -14.08
C MET A 1148 -20.01 -66.73 -15.51
N GLU A 1149 -20.12 -65.61 -16.22
CA GLU A 1149 -19.50 -65.35 -17.54
C GLU A 1149 -18.42 -64.25 -17.45
N PHE A 1150 -18.04 -63.84 -16.23
CA PHE A 1150 -17.06 -62.79 -15.96
C PHE A 1150 -15.84 -63.40 -15.23
N GLU A 1151 -15.27 -64.43 -15.83
CA GLU A 1151 -14.23 -65.28 -15.23
C GLU A 1151 -12.80 -64.84 -15.62
N ASP A 1152 -12.63 -63.95 -16.60
CA ASP A 1152 -11.33 -63.53 -17.15
C ASP A 1152 -10.81 -62.20 -16.56
N ASP A 1153 -9.48 -62.05 -16.49
CA ASP A 1153 -8.79 -60.89 -15.91
C ASP A 1153 -9.22 -59.56 -16.57
N GLY A 1154 -9.91 -58.70 -15.81
CA GLY A 1154 -10.35 -57.38 -16.30
C GLY A 1154 -11.76 -57.32 -16.89
N ASP A 1155 -12.53 -58.41 -16.87
CA ASP A 1155 -13.97 -58.39 -17.13
C ASP A 1155 -14.69 -57.41 -16.19
N THR A 1156 -15.70 -56.68 -16.67
CA THR A 1156 -16.37 -55.62 -15.89
C THR A 1156 -17.89 -55.65 -16.00
N ILE A 1157 -18.58 -55.21 -14.93
CA ILE A 1157 -20.01 -54.92 -14.96
C ILE A 1157 -20.37 -53.71 -14.09
N GLN A 1158 -21.24 -52.84 -14.60
CA GLN A 1158 -21.90 -51.78 -13.85
C GLN A 1158 -23.34 -51.60 -14.33
N VAL A 1159 -24.25 -51.27 -13.41
CA VAL A 1159 -25.65 -50.96 -13.70
C VAL A 1159 -26.01 -49.53 -13.25
N TRP A 1160 -26.93 -48.87 -13.95
CA TRP A 1160 -27.47 -47.56 -13.55
C TRP A 1160 -28.95 -47.42 -13.92
N LEU A 1161 -29.59 -46.40 -13.37
CA LEU A 1161 -30.88 -45.87 -13.82
C LEU A 1161 -30.62 -44.60 -14.62
N ASP A 1162 -31.32 -44.44 -15.74
CA ASP A 1162 -30.86 -43.71 -16.91
C ASP A 1162 -31.89 -42.64 -17.34
N ASP A 1163 -31.49 -41.37 -17.48
CA ASP A 1163 -32.43 -40.25 -17.70
C ASP A 1163 -32.83 -39.98 -19.17
N ASP A 1164 -32.17 -40.64 -20.14
CA ASP A 1164 -32.34 -40.39 -21.60
C ASP A 1164 -33.75 -40.75 -22.13
N THR A 1165 -34.49 -41.62 -21.44
CA THR A 1165 -35.82 -42.11 -21.87
C THR A 1165 -36.82 -42.12 -20.71
N ALA A 1166 -37.87 -41.29 -20.80
CA ALA A 1166 -38.86 -41.08 -19.74
C ALA A 1166 -39.49 -42.38 -19.19
N THR A 1167 -39.70 -43.40 -20.03
CA THR A 1167 -40.25 -44.73 -19.68
C THR A 1167 -39.20 -45.71 -19.12
N ASN A 1168 -38.01 -45.23 -18.72
CA ASN A 1168 -37.09 -46.04 -17.90
C ASN A 1168 -37.64 -46.23 -16.46
N ILE A 1169 -38.68 -45.47 -16.09
CA ILE A 1169 -39.51 -45.73 -14.92
C ILE A 1169 -40.98 -45.44 -15.26
N ASP A 1170 -41.85 -46.42 -15.03
CA ASP A 1170 -43.30 -46.26 -15.02
C ASP A 1170 -43.84 -46.61 -13.63
N TRP A 1171 -44.53 -45.70 -12.94
CA TRP A 1171 -45.11 -45.94 -11.61
C TRP A 1171 -46.61 -45.64 -11.55
N GLY A 1172 -47.30 -46.30 -10.63
CA GLY A 1172 -48.67 -46.01 -10.20
C GLY A 1172 -48.72 -45.31 -8.85
N ILE A 1173 -49.88 -44.77 -8.49
CA ILE A 1173 -50.12 -44.08 -7.21
C ILE A 1173 -51.32 -44.74 -6.54
N ASN A 1174 -51.15 -45.19 -5.29
CA ASN A 1174 -52.15 -46.00 -4.58
C ASN A 1174 -52.70 -47.20 -5.40
N GLN A 1175 -51.81 -47.97 -6.04
CA GLN A 1175 -52.16 -49.15 -6.85
C GLN A 1175 -53.03 -48.83 -8.08
N LEU A 1176 -52.85 -47.63 -8.65
CA LEU A 1176 -53.57 -47.20 -9.86
C LEU A 1176 -52.68 -46.36 -10.80
N GLY A 1177 -52.72 -46.73 -12.09
CA GLY A 1177 -52.16 -45.96 -13.21
C GLY A 1177 -50.68 -46.21 -13.49
N SER A 1178 -50.19 -45.61 -14.58
CA SER A 1178 -48.80 -45.71 -15.01
C SER A 1178 -48.34 -44.36 -15.57
N TYR A 1179 -47.36 -43.75 -14.93
CA TYR A 1179 -46.79 -42.43 -15.26
C TYR A 1179 -45.28 -42.56 -15.45
N ASN A 1180 -44.70 -41.82 -16.41
CA ASN A 1180 -43.28 -41.93 -16.78
C ASN A 1180 -42.59 -40.55 -16.82
N HIS A 1181 -41.49 -40.42 -16.07
CA HIS A 1181 -40.67 -39.20 -15.97
C HIS A 1181 -39.22 -39.48 -15.53
N ALA A 1182 -38.55 -40.49 -16.10
CA ALA A 1182 -37.12 -40.73 -15.83
C ALA A 1182 -36.25 -39.47 -16.05
N ASP A 1183 -36.59 -38.65 -17.05
CA ASP A 1183 -36.00 -37.34 -17.40
C ASP A 1183 -35.96 -36.34 -16.23
N LYS A 1184 -36.82 -36.53 -15.22
CA LYS A 1184 -36.91 -35.71 -14.01
C LYS A 1184 -36.54 -36.47 -12.74
N ILE A 1185 -36.69 -37.80 -12.71
CA ILE A 1185 -36.53 -38.66 -11.52
C ILE A 1185 -35.12 -39.26 -11.43
N PHE A 1186 -34.51 -39.65 -12.54
CA PHE A 1186 -33.15 -40.23 -12.61
C PHE A 1186 -32.06 -39.21 -12.94
N LYS A 1187 -32.42 -37.94 -12.95
CA LYS A 1187 -31.64 -36.82 -13.46
C LYS A 1187 -30.14 -36.84 -13.11
N ASN A 1188 -29.29 -36.71 -14.13
CA ASN A 1188 -27.83 -36.88 -14.14
C ASN A 1188 -27.34 -38.34 -13.94
N ASP A 1189 -28.21 -39.31 -14.23
CA ASP A 1189 -28.08 -40.75 -14.00
C ASP A 1189 -27.87 -41.19 -12.53
N ILE A 1190 -28.35 -42.40 -12.21
CA ILE A 1190 -28.19 -43.01 -10.88
C ILE A 1190 -27.37 -44.28 -11.01
N PHE A 1191 -26.05 -44.14 -10.88
CA PHE A 1191 -25.11 -45.25 -10.95
C PHE A 1191 -25.16 -46.15 -9.71
N GLY A 1192 -25.22 -47.46 -9.96
CA GLY A 1192 -24.77 -48.49 -9.02
C GLY A 1192 -23.24 -48.59 -8.98
N GLY A 1193 -22.72 -49.52 -8.17
CA GLY A 1193 -21.29 -49.76 -8.10
C GLY A 1193 -20.75 -50.44 -9.36
N SER A 1194 -19.49 -50.14 -9.69
CA SER A 1194 -18.75 -50.81 -10.76
C SER A 1194 -17.96 -51.99 -10.19
N PHE A 1195 -17.92 -53.09 -10.93
CA PHE A 1195 -17.13 -54.27 -10.62
C PHE A 1195 -16.11 -54.57 -11.72
N VAL A 1196 -14.97 -55.13 -11.31
CA VAL A 1196 -13.88 -55.59 -12.19
C VAL A 1196 -13.33 -56.91 -11.65
N ASN A 1197 -13.13 -57.93 -12.50
CA ASN A 1197 -12.48 -59.18 -12.10
C ASN A 1197 -10.96 -58.97 -11.95
N PRO A 1198 -10.36 -59.17 -10.75
CA PRO A 1198 -8.96 -58.84 -10.50
C PRO A 1198 -7.98 -60.01 -10.76
N SER A 1199 -6.82 -59.68 -11.33
CA SER A 1199 -5.67 -60.57 -11.59
C SER A 1199 -4.83 -60.94 -10.37
#